data_AF-A0A208XGH1-F1
#
_entry.id   AF-A0A208XGH1-F1
#
_cell.length_a   1.000
_cell.length_b   1.000
_cell.length_c   1.000
_cell.angle_alpha   90.00
_cell.angle_beta   90.00
_cell.angle_gamma   90.00
#
_symmetry.space_group_name_H-M   'P 1'
#
loop_
_entity.id
_entity.type
_entity.pdbx_description
1 polymer ?
#
loop_
_entity_poly.entity_id
_entity_poly.type
_entity_poly.pdbx_seq_one_letter_code
_entity_poly.pdbx_strand_id
1 'polypeptide(L)'
;MSGPADAVEPAALRSPDFVMSPRRAAASVPNALSFPRATMRDVVRDRYRIEKLRFELDAQGRGEVLYRIAGAGWTFHFFLISDLLPEKAKTDRNFAQSWDAMGVLCQGEWTAAREALLRREVPRQRAGFADYDTLMYARGNRSGRVFDHVVDSLAAGRQPDPRILAPVGYILRTTAFIGNGQLGTRPLAGFEPGHPLRRPYHAQFFSAFVLREYVFDLVDHMARARNAAAVRLAPSMRRYIGLGNSAATGLAAFAANHPHFMHQWNWAVEHALAVAKARPVRPGDAAVANFAGLLDKARRYYREGEKDGDGVFPPPQDLAADLARLDGPLEEFRSRGTIAGRATRTPWLALCDWSSRHLGAEACEVTHALVLELYPDIIDEHAGCFEADERFEIDPAMSAAQLRSLVERDDAWALALPADAAAAPYFWYRSSAAARDVRRGLRGRAPEYEAETAMDTVLLVRRLHDHLRTLPPELTVARMLCERPDLRHVVARVQSLAGRCYAEIRHQWLAEDFSPFASIRLPLTFYGMEKFEAAYPKSVRGTFMQGAPIAEDVARGRDGDWPFPLMPRDEAAGMDELAPLPASTAPDPGRLAAPPASPDDLLRIAPAELARMAQVALQGHGVPLGVAEDAAGLVAFAQACGEPAVDALLDALAGASIAPAAVRRIRLAQMPSAERPWHCIEAEGAAALACAPQAHDLALAQALACGVGLAAVRGSPGAELLKELVLRAARHGLVGLLSWHGAGTSCAAGGDALACPDASCARFAWRPRRAASRLYRQLLGGADAVAFLTDMADRGRQAEAIAAALAPASDPPVSGPGFVLAYLRPADAGIPGLVFDAAAGGWAVDRRGEELQRLRDQWPRRGVALTRREFDALARAGGALLVPKEEEHRLLPEGADPLRTF
;
A
#
# COMPACT_ATOMS: atom_id res chain seq x y z
N MET A 1 27.83 20.22 26.73
CA MET A 1 27.49 21.23 25.71
C MET A 1 28.60 21.23 24.68
N SER A 2 28.44 20.42 23.64
CA SER A 2 29.24 20.47 22.41
C SER A 2 28.72 21.63 21.56
N GLY A 3 29.64 22.46 21.03
CA GLY A 3 29.30 23.64 20.23
C GLY A 3 28.52 23.31 18.94
N PRO A 4 27.99 24.32 18.24
CA PRO A 4 27.28 24.11 16.99
C PRO A 4 28.26 23.50 15.98
N ALA A 5 28.03 22.25 15.59
CA ALA A 5 28.75 21.66 14.47
C ALA A 5 28.45 22.51 13.23
N ASP A 6 29.49 22.90 12.48
CA ASP A 6 29.34 23.60 11.20
C ASP A 6 28.29 22.85 10.35
N ALA A 7 27.13 23.47 10.15
CA ALA A 7 26.08 22.90 9.34
C ALA A 7 26.56 22.89 7.88
N VAL A 8 27.03 21.72 7.42
CA VAL A 8 27.42 21.52 6.03
C VAL A 8 26.15 21.55 5.18
N GLU A 9 26.06 22.49 4.25
CA GLU A 9 24.93 22.53 3.31
C GLU A 9 24.90 21.25 2.46
N PRO A 10 23.74 20.58 2.33
CA PRO A 10 23.61 19.39 1.52
C PRO A 10 23.83 19.69 0.04
N ALA A 11 24.26 18.68 -0.73
CA ALA A 11 24.34 18.80 -2.18
C ALA A 11 22.94 18.96 -2.81
N ALA A 12 22.87 19.47 -4.05
CA ALA A 12 21.60 19.52 -4.76
C ALA A 12 21.03 18.11 -4.98
N LEU A 13 19.72 17.94 -4.76
CA LEU A 13 19.01 16.71 -5.11
C LEU A 13 19.06 16.49 -6.63
N ARG A 14 19.12 15.23 -7.07
CA ARG A 14 19.07 14.91 -8.50
C ARG A 14 17.68 15.27 -9.05
N SER A 15 17.60 15.77 -10.28
CA SER A 15 16.30 16.17 -10.83
C SER A 15 15.31 14.99 -10.87
N PRO A 16 14.01 15.21 -10.63
CA PRO A 16 13.05 14.13 -10.68
C PRO A 16 12.85 13.60 -12.11
N ASP A 17 13.10 14.42 -13.14
CA ASP A 17 13.22 13.97 -14.54
C ASP A 17 14.24 12.85 -14.71
N PHE A 18 15.37 12.98 -14.04
CA PHE A 18 16.43 12.00 -14.09
C PHE A 18 16.05 10.77 -13.26
N VAL A 19 15.79 10.94 -11.96
CA VAL A 19 15.56 9.85 -10.99
C VAL A 19 14.36 9.00 -11.39
N MET A 20 13.25 9.62 -11.82
CA MET A 20 12.01 8.93 -12.13
C MET A 20 11.88 8.50 -13.60
N SER A 21 12.95 8.63 -14.40
CA SER A 21 12.95 8.10 -15.77
C SER A 21 12.99 6.55 -15.78
N PRO A 22 12.38 5.87 -16.77
CA PRO A 22 12.44 4.41 -16.90
C PRO A 22 13.86 3.85 -16.86
N ARG A 23 14.83 4.54 -17.48
CA ARG A 23 16.23 4.14 -17.51
C ARG A 23 16.86 4.15 -16.11
N ARG A 24 16.55 5.12 -15.25
CA ARG A 24 17.08 5.17 -13.87
C ARG A 24 16.34 4.22 -12.94
N ALA A 25 15.03 4.11 -13.07
CA ALA A 25 14.23 3.12 -12.34
C ALA A 25 14.74 1.68 -12.62
N ALA A 26 15.03 1.36 -13.88
CA ALA A 26 15.60 0.06 -14.29
C ALA A 26 17.07 -0.16 -13.89
N ALA A 27 17.76 0.87 -13.41
CA ALA A 27 19.16 0.80 -12.96
C ALA A 27 19.31 0.85 -11.44
N SER A 28 18.20 1.01 -10.71
CA SER A 28 18.21 1.16 -9.26
C SER A 28 18.74 -0.11 -8.58
N VAL A 29 19.43 0.07 -7.44
CA VAL A 29 20.00 -1.01 -6.62
C VAL A 29 19.62 -0.80 -5.16
N PRO A 30 19.52 -1.87 -4.35
CA PRO A 30 19.28 -1.72 -2.92
C PRO A 30 20.44 -1.00 -2.23
N ASN A 31 20.14 -0.41 -1.07
CA ASN A 31 21.12 0.34 -0.28
C ASN A 31 20.80 0.23 1.22
N ALA A 32 21.58 0.91 2.07
CA ALA A 32 21.45 0.85 3.53
C ALA A 32 20.07 1.27 4.10
N LEU A 33 19.23 1.95 3.31
CA LEU A 33 17.86 2.34 3.66
C LEU A 33 16.80 1.31 3.25
N SER A 34 17.13 0.31 2.43
CA SER A 34 16.18 -0.73 2.04
C SER A 34 15.58 -1.44 3.28
N PHE A 35 14.29 -1.81 3.26
CA PHE A 35 13.62 -2.34 4.47
C PHE A 35 14.27 -3.55 5.10
N PRO A 36 14.84 -4.55 4.40
CA PRO A 36 15.55 -5.61 5.11
C PRO A 36 16.74 -5.08 5.91
N ARG A 37 17.46 -4.06 5.44
CA ARG A 37 18.56 -3.41 6.18
C ARG A 37 18.03 -2.70 7.42
N ALA A 38 16.99 -1.89 7.28
CA ALA A 38 16.36 -1.18 8.40
C ALA A 38 15.74 -2.14 9.44
N THR A 39 15.03 -3.17 8.97
CA THR A 39 14.40 -4.19 9.83
C THR A 39 15.47 -4.96 10.60
N MET A 40 16.51 -5.46 9.91
CA MET A 40 17.55 -6.25 10.59
C MET A 40 18.38 -5.40 11.55
N ARG A 41 18.61 -4.11 11.27
CA ARG A 41 19.28 -3.20 12.23
C ARG A 41 18.52 -3.14 13.55
N ASP A 42 17.20 -2.99 13.51
CA ASP A 42 16.36 -2.99 14.71
C ASP A 42 16.39 -4.36 15.42
N VAL A 43 16.24 -5.45 14.66
CA VAL A 43 16.23 -6.82 15.19
C VAL A 43 17.57 -7.20 15.85
N VAL A 44 18.70 -6.80 15.25
CA VAL A 44 20.06 -7.02 15.77
C VAL A 44 20.32 -6.16 17.01
N ARG A 45 19.97 -4.87 16.96
CA ARG A 45 20.11 -3.95 18.11
C ARG A 45 19.40 -4.50 19.33
N ASP A 46 18.19 -5.00 19.14
CA ASP A 46 17.33 -5.49 20.21
C ASP A 46 17.56 -6.98 20.54
N ARG A 47 18.54 -7.61 19.87
CA ARG A 47 19.04 -8.98 20.12
C ARG A 47 17.93 -10.03 20.21
N TYR A 48 17.01 -9.98 19.26
CA TYR A 48 15.90 -10.93 19.21
C TYR A 48 16.40 -12.39 19.22
N ARG A 49 15.69 -13.25 19.93
CA ARG A 49 16.00 -14.68 20.04
C ARG A 49 14.89 -15.49 19.38
N ILE A 50 15.28 -16.48 18.58
CA ILE A 50 14.37 -17.46 17.98
C ILE A 50 14.52 -18.77 18.75
N GLU A 51 13.41 -19.28 19.25
CA GLU A 51 13.33 -20.54 19.98
C GLU A 51 12.37 -21.50 19.26
N LYS A 52 12.80 -22.74 19.09
CA LYS A 52 12.02 -23.82 18.50
C LYS A 52 11.11 -24.43 19.57
N LEU A 53 9.84 -24.01 19.61
CA LEU A 53 8.86 -24.60 20.53
C LEU A 53 8.38 -25.97 20.05
N ARG A 54 8.21 -26.12 18.72
CA ARG A 54 7.78 -27.37 18.08
C ARG A 54 8.47 -27.52 16.73
N PHE A 55 8.98 -28.72 16.43
CA PHE A 55 9.61 -29.04 15.15
C PHE A 55 9.27 -30.49 14.76
N GLU A 56 8.03 -30.70 14.35
CA GLU A 56 7.44 -32.01 14.08
C GLU A 56 7.42 -32.25 12.56
N LEU A 57 8.57 -32.65 12.02
CA LEU A 57 8.74 -32.96 10.60
C LEU A 57 9.16 -34.42 10.38
N ASP A 58 8.63 -35.04 9.33
CA ASP A 58 9.08 -36.36 8.88
C ASP A 58 10.43 -36.32 8.13
N ALA A 59 10.91 -37.46 7.63
CA ALA A 59 12.18 -37.55 6.89
C ALA A 59 12.17 -36.81 5.54
N GLN A 60 10.98 -36.51 4.99
CA GLN A 60 10.79 -35.72 3.78
C GLN A 60 10.59 -34.22 4.09
N GLY A 61 10.60 -33.86 5.38
CA GLY A 61 10.38 -32.50 5.85
C GLY A 61 8.91 -32.06 5.82
N ARG A 62 7.95 -32.98 5.88
CA ARG A 62 6.50 -32.66 5.96
C ARG A 62 6.06 -32.63 7.42
N GLY A 63 5.20 -31.67 7.77
CA GLY A 63 4.64 -31.54 9.12
C GLY A 63 4.51 -30.09 9.58
N GLU A 64 4.67 -29.85 10.88
CA GLU A 64 4.42 -28.55 11.50
C GLU A 64 5.61 -28.04 12.33
N VAL A 65 5.81 -26.72 12.30
CA VAL A 65 6.84 -26.03 13.06
C VAL A 65 6.24 -24.82 13.78
N LEU A 66 6.67 -24.58 15.02
CA LEU A 66 6.32 -23.40 15.79
C LEU A 66 7.58 -22.79 16.40
N TYR A 67 7.86 -21.54 16.01
CA TYR A 67 8.90 -20.72 16.63
C TYR A 67 8.29 -19.68 17.57
N ARG A 68 8.98 -19.42 18.69
CA ARG A 68 8.82 -18.22 19.49
C ARG A 68 9.95 -17.26 19.17
N ILE A 69 9.62 -16.01 18.87
CA ILE A 69 10.60 -14.94 18.65
C ILE A 69 10.40 -13.86 19.71
N ALA A 70 11.43 -13.56 20.51
CA ALA A 70 11.34 -12.62 21.62
C ALA A 70 12.48 -11.60 21.62
N GLY A 71 12.17 -10.33 21.86
CA GLY A 71 13.12 -9.21 21.90
C GLY A 71 12.41 -7.89 22.19
N ALA A 72 13.12 -6.91 22.75
CA ALA A 72 12.56 -5.58 23.11
C ALA A 72 11.25 -5.60 23.95
N GLY A 73 11.01 -6.65 24.74
CA GLY A 73 9.75 -6.81 25.51
C GLY A 73 8.56 -7.32 24.69
N TRP A 74 8.76 -7.67 23.42
CA TRP A 74 7.73 -8.22 22.53
C TRP A 74 7.93 -9.72 22.33
N THR A 75 6.81 -10.44 22.19
CA THR A 75 6.78 -11.87 21.86
C THR A 75 5.93 -12.08 20.61
N PHE A 76 6.51 -12.79 19.65
CA PHE A 76 5.89 -13.20 18.41
C PHE A 76 5.95 -14.72 18.27
N HIS A 77 5.02 -15.28 17.52
CA HIS A 77 5.00 -16.68 17.16
C HIS A 77 5.01 -16.82 15.64
N PHE A 78 5.80 -17.76 15.12
CA PHE A 78 5.79 -18.11 13.70
C PHE A 78 5.41 -19.57 13.56
N PHE A 79 4.17 -19.82 13.17
CA PHE A 79 3.64 -21.14 12.90
C PHE A 79 3.76 -21.45 11.42
N LEU A 80 4.26 -22.63 11.07
CA LEU A 80 4.50 -23.03 9.70
C LEU A 80 4.06 -24.47 9.48
N ILE A 81 3.34 -24.70 8.38
CA ILE A 81 3.04 -26.01 7.83
C ILE A 81 4.01 -26.23 6.67
N SER A 82 4.81 -27.29 6.74
CA SER A 82 5.64 -27.73 5.63
C SER A 82 5.03 -28.92 4.93
N ASP A 83 5.00 -28.84 3.60
CA ASP A 83 4.61 -29.92 2.71
C ASP A 83 5.72 -30.13 1.66
N LEU A 84 5.53 -31.15 0.82
CA LEU A 84 6.31 -31.39 -0.38
C LEU A 84 5.36 -31.51 -1.57
N LEU A 85 5.27 -30.44 -2.36
CA LEU A 85 4.46 -30.45 -3.57
C LEU A 85 5.22 -31.14 -4.71
N PRO A 86 4.52 -31.94 -5.54
CA PRO A 86 5.08 -32.39 -6.81
C PRO A 86 5.50 -31.20 -7.67
N GLU A 87 6.63 -31.31 -8.39
CA GLU A 87 7.19 -30.18 -9.15
C GLU A 87 6.18 -29.55 -10.13
N LYS A 88 5.39 -30.38 -10.82
CA LYS A 88 4.32 -29.93 -11.73
C LYS A 88 3.19 -29.14 -11.07
N ALA A 89 3.04 -29.24 -9.75
CA ALA A 89 2.04 -28.53 -8.96
C ALA A 89 2.58 -27.21 -8.38
N LYS A 90 3.91 -27.01 -8.42
CA LYS A 90 4.53 -25.76 -7.97
C LYS A 90 4.31 -24.70 -9.04
N THR A 91 3.59 -23.64 -8.66
CA THR A 91 3.43 -22.47 -9.52
C THR A 91 4.09 -21.28 -8.86
N ASP A 92 4.85 -20.51 -9.63
CA ASP A 92 5.58 -19.34 -9.15
C ASP A 92 4.72 -18.08 -9.13
N ARG A 93 3.49 -18.23 -8.65
CA ARG A 93 2.48 -17.18 -8.68
C ARG A 93 1.93 -16.93 -7.30
N ASN A 94 1.63 -15.67 -7.01
CA ASN A 94 1.09 -15.25 -5.73
C ASN A 94 -0.35 -15.80 -5.48
N PHE A 95 -0.97 -16.42 -6.47
CA PHE A 95 -2.33 -16.96 -6.41
C PHE A 95 -2.33 -18.49 -6.56
N ALA A 96 -1.18 -19.15 -6.38
CA ALA A 96 -1.13 -20.60 -6.28
C ALA A 96 -2.06 -21.12 -5.18
N GLN A 97 -2.45 -22.38 -5.29
CA GLN A 97 -3.30 -23.02 -4.28
C GLN A 97 -2.51 -23.47 -3.05
N SER A 98 -1.22 -23.78 -3.18
CA SER A 98 -0.38 -24.27 -2.09
C SER A 98 1.12 -24.04 -2.35
N TRP A 99 1.93 -24.22 -1.30
CA TRP A 99 3.40 -24.10 -1.28
C TRP A 99 4.05 -25.17 -0.38
N ASP A 100 5.33 -25.46 -0.60
CA ASP A 100 6.11 -26.37 0.26
C ASP A 100 6.25 -25.85 1.71
N ALA A 101 6.16 -24.52 1.89
CA ALA A 101 6.20 -23.85 3.18
C ALA A 101 5.08 -22.81 3.25
N MET A 102 4.21 -22.91 4.25
CA MET A 102 3.10 -21.99 4.50
C MET A 102 3.11 -21.58 5.98
N GLY A 103 3.54 -20.35 6.26
CA GLY A 103 3.68 -19.85 7.62
C GLY A 103 2.93 -18.56 7.89
N VAL A 104 2.71 -18.28 9.16
CA VAL A 104 2.07 -17.06 9.68
C VAL A 104 2.85 -16.51 10.86
N LEU A 105 3.14 -15.21 10.82
CA LEU A 105 3.68 -14.44 11.95
C LEU A 105 2.50 -13.88 12.75
N CYS A 106 2.44 -14.22 14.04
CA CYS A 106 1.39 -13.78 14.96
C CYS A 106 1.99 -12.99 16.12
N GLN A 107 1.25 -11.99 16.59
CA GLN A 107 1.57 -11.25 17.81
C GLN A 107 0.82 -11.84 19.02
N GLY A 108 1.46 -11.80 20.19
CA GLY A 108 0.85 -12.18 21.46
C GLY A 108 0.87 -13.68 21.73
N GLU A 109 0.03 -14.10 22.68
CA GLU A 109 -0.01 -15.47 23.20
C GLU A 109 -0.40 -16.50 22.12
N TRP A 110 0.19 -17.69 22.22
CA TRP A 110 -0.14 -18.84 21.37
C TRP A 110 -1.16 -19.75 22.08
N THR A 111 -2.45 -19.54 21.79
CA THR A 111 -3.55 -20.30 22.43
C THR A 111 -3.97 -21.50 21.59
N ALA A 112 -4.57 -22.52 22.23
CA ALA A 112 -5.10 -23.70 21.54
C ALA A 112 -6.19 -23.35 20.51
N ALA A 113 -7.01 -22.32 20.79
CA ALA A 113 -8.04 -21.85 19.86
C ALA A 113 -7.44 -21.20 18.60
N ARG A 114 -6.41 -20.37 18.77
CA ARG A 114 -5.64 -19.79 17.64
C ARG A 114 -5.00 -20.89 16.81
N GLU A 115 -4.34 -21.85 17.45
CA GLU A 115 -3.70 -22.96 16.74
C GLU A 115 -4.71 -23.78 15.92
N ALA A 116 -5.86 -24.12 16.50
CA ALA A 116 -6.92 -24.85 15.79
C ALA A 116 -7.45 -24.08 14.57
N LEU A 117 -7.64 -22.76 14.71
CA LEU A 117 -8.04 -21.88 13.60
C LEU A 117 -6.97 -21.86 12.51
N LEU A 118 -5.72 -21.54 12.85
CA LEU A 118 -4.65 -21.36 11.87
C LEU A 118 -4.28 -22.67 11.17
N ARG A 119 -4.30 -23.81 11.87
CA ARG A 119 -4.12 -25.14 11.26
C ARG A 119 -5.17 -25.41 10.16
N ARG A 120 -6.41 -24.96 10.35
CA ARG A 120 -7.50 -25.10 9.38
C ARG A 120 -7.39 -24.10 8.23
N GLU A 121 -7.06 -22.85 8.54
CA GLU A 121 -7.18 -21.73 7.59
C GLU A 121 -5.91 -21.46 6.78
N VAL A 122 -4.72 -21.69 7.34
CA VAL A 122 -3.44 -21.43 6.65
C VAL A 122 -3.31 -22.24 5.35
N PRO A 123 -3.61 -23.56 5.30
CA PRO A 123 -3.53 -24.32 4.05
C PRO A 123 -4.49 -23.86 2.94
N ARG A 124 -5.57 -23.14 3.29
CA ARG A 124 -6.55 -22.62 2.32
C ARG A 124 -6.08 -21.37 1.60
N GLN A 125 -5.05 -20.72 2.12
CA GLN A 125 -4.39 -19.59 1.48
C GLN A 125 -5.40 -18.48 1.17
N ARG A 126 -5.63 -18.14 -0.10
CA ARG A 126 -6.55 -17.07 -0.48
C ARG A 126 -8.03 -17.37 -0.19
N ALA A 127 -8.39 -18.63 0.06
CA ALA A 127 -9.73 -19.02 0.50
C ALA A 127 -9.88 -19.07 2.03
N GLY A 128 -8.75 -18.98 2.75
CA GLY A 128 -8.69 -19.00 4.21
C GLY A 128 -8.65 -17.61 4.83
N PHE A 129 -8.76 -17.59 6.16
CA PHE A 129 -8.76 -16.35 6.93
C PHE A 129 -8.02 -16.53 8.26
N ALA A 130 -7.09 -15.64 8.58
CA ALA A 130 -6.39 -15.62 9.86
C ALA A 130 -7.16 -14.83 10.93
N ASP A 131 -6.77 -15.00 12.20
CA ASP A 131 -7.20 -14.08 13.26
C ASP A 131 -6.50 -12.72 13.13
N TYR A 132 -7.12 -11.70 13.72
CA TYR A 132 -6.73 -10.30 13.51
C TYR A 132 -5.31 -9.97 13.97
N ASP A 133 -4.75 -10.66 14.97
CA ASP A 133 -3.38 -10.42 15.44
C ASP A 133 -2.33 -11.24 14.66
N THR A 134 -2.75 -11.91 13.58
CA THR A 134 -1.81 -12.39 12.56
C THR A 134 -1.31 -11.19 11.77
N LEU A 135 0.00 -10.98 11.78
CA LEU A 135 0.64 -9.84 11.12
C LEU A 135 0.96 -10.13 9.66
N MET A 136 1.37 -11.37 9.35
CA MET A 136 1.89 -11.72 8.03
C MET A 136 1.70 -13.20 7.72
N TYR A 137 1.31 -13.51 6.49
CA TYR A 137 1.53 -14.82 5.86
C TYR A 137 2.86 -14.79 5.12
N ALA A 138 3.62 -15.86 5.26
CA ALA A 138 4.88 -16.09 4.56
C ALA A 138 4.82 -17.45 3.89
N ARG A 139 5.26 -17.55 2.63
CA ARG A 139 5.18 -18.81 1.90
C ARG A 139 6.27 -18.95 0.85
N GLY A 140 6.67 -20.18 0.56
CA GLY A 140 7.71 -20.42 -0.43
C GLY A 140 7.82 -21.88 -0.84
N ASN A 141 8.50 -22.10 -1.96
CA ASN A 141 8.80 -23.42 -2.50
C ASN A 141 10.29 -23.72 -2.37
N ARG A 142 10.62 -24.99 -2.13
CA ARG A 142 11.99 -25.49 -2.15
C ARG A 142 12.55 -25.28 -3.55
N SER A 143 13.79 -24.79 -3.64
CA SER A 143 14.44 -24.53 -4.92
C SER A 143 14.73 -25.85 -5.64
N GLY A 144 14.05 -26.10 -6.76
CA GLY A 144 14.33 -27.27 -7.60
C GLY A 144 15.74 -27.28 -8.22
N ARG A 145 16.49 -26.17 -8.13
CA ARG A 145 17.85 -26.06 -8.68
C ARG A 145 18.94 -26.53 -7.71
N VAL A 146 18.77 -26.29 -6.41
CA VAL A 146 19.87 -26.41 -5.43
C VAL A 146 19.49 -27.05 -4.09
N PHE A 147 18.20 -27.21 -3.78
CA PHE A 147 17.78 -27.68 -2.46
C PHE A 147 18.30 -29.09 -2.13
N ASP A 148 18.08 -30.05 -3.04
CA ASP A 148 18.52 -31.43 -2.83
C ASP A 148 20.04 -31.55 -2.75
N HIS A 149 20.78 -30.77 -3.57
CA HIS A 149 22.24 -30.71 -3.50
C HIS A 149 22.74 -30.29 -2.11
N VAL A 150 22.08 -29.33 -1.46
CA VAL A 150 22.43 -28.92 -0.10
C VAL A 150 22.18 -30.05 0.89
N VAL A 151 20.99 -30.68 0.86
CA VAL A 151 20.67 -31.79 1.76
C VAL A 151 21.64 -32.97 1.57
N ASP A 152 21.94 -33.34 0.32
CA ASP A 152 22.86 -34.44 -0.02
C ASP A 152 24.29 -34.16 0.44
N SER A 153 24.76 -32.92 0.28
CA SER A 153 26.10 -32.53 0.73
C SER A 153 26.23 -32.68 2.24
N LEU A 154 25.26 -32.15 2.99
CA LEU A 154 25.22 -32.21 4.46
C LEU A 154 25.11 -33.65 4.96
N ALA A 155 24.23 -34.47 4.35
CA ALA A 155 24.08 -35.89 4.67
C ALA A 155 25.36 -36.70 4.41
N ALA A 156 26.16 -36.28 3.42
CA ALA A 156 27.47 -36.85 3.13
C ALA A 156 28.62 -36.29 4.00
N GLY A 157 28.30 -35.49 5.02
CA GLY A 157 29.27 -34.93 5.96
C GLY A 157 30.09 -33.75 5.40
N ARG A 158 29.62 -33.07 4.35
CA ARG A 158 30.33 -31.95 3.70
C ARG A 158 29.43 -30.73 3.55
N GLN A 159 30.04 -29.54 3.40
CA GLN A 159 29.30 -28.33 3.03
C GLN A 159 28.99 -28.31 1.53
N PRO A 160 27.88 -27.68 1.09
CA PRO A 160 27.57 -27.53 -0.33
C PRO A 160 28.58 -26.62 -1.04
N ASP A 161 28.80 -26.85 -2.32
CA ASP A 161 29.73 -26.03 -3.12
C ASP A 161 29.13 -24.62 -3.34
N PRO A 162 29.77 -23.55 -2.86
CA PRO A 162 29.26 -22.19 -3.01
C PRO A 162 29.12 -21.77 -4.47
N ARG A 163 29.89 -22.35 -5.40
CA ARG A 163 29.82 -22.05 -6.84
C ARG A 163 28.52 -22.52 -7.47
N ILE A 164 27.90 -23.57 -6.92
CA ILE A 164 26.58 -24.05 -7.37
C ILE A 164 25.48 -23.11 -6.86
N LEU A 165 25.67 -22.51 -5.69
CA LEU A 165 24.72 -21.57 -5.09
C LEU A 165 24.84 -20.16 -5.68
N ALA A 166 26.03 -19.73 -6.09
CA ALA A 166 26.32 -18.35 -6.48
C ALA A 166 25.41 -17.77 -7.58
N PRO A 167 25.05 -18.51 -8.66
CA PRO A 167 24.14 -17.99 -9.68
C PRO A 167 22.71 -17.75 -9.18
N VAL A 168 22.28 -18.44 -8.11
CA VAL A 168 20.90 -18.42 -7.62
C VAL A 168 20.76 -17.61 -6.33
N GLY A 169 21.63 -17.85 -5.34
CA GLY A 169 21.68 -17.14 -4.06
C GLY A 169 20.67 -17.62 -3.00
N TYR A 170 19.83 -18.63 -3.29
CA TYR A 170 18.79 -19.10 -2.38
C TYR A 170 18.49 -20.59 -2.50
N ILE A 171 17.98 -21.19 -1.41
CA ILE A 171 17.49 -22.59 -1.37
C ILE A 171 15.96 -22.69 -1.19
N LEU A 172 15.33 -21.61 -0.76
CA LEU A 172 13.86 -21.42 -0.75
C LEU A 172 13.52 -20.19 -1.59
N ARG A 173 12.46 -20.27 -2.38
CA ARG A 173 11.90 -19.12 -3.08
C ARG A 173 10.53 -18.75 -2.55
N THR A 174 10.42 -17.56 -1.97
CA THR A 174 9.15 -16.98 -1.56
C THR A 174 8.40 -16.40 -2.75
N THR A 175 7.08 -16.55 -2.77
CA THR A 175 6.21 -15.96 -3.81
C THR A 175 5.54 -14.68 -3.34
N ALA A 176 5.25 -14.54 -2.05
CA ALA A 176 4.71 -13.32 -1.46
C ALA A 176 4.79 -13.35 0.06
N PHE A 177 4.79 -12.16 0.65
CA PHE A 177 4.38 -11.93 2.03
C PHE A 177 3.03 -11.21 2.00
N ILE A 178 2.00 -11.81 2.59
CA ILE A 178 0.64 -11.26 2.57
C ILE A 178 0.30 -10.73 3.96
N GLY A 179 0.02 -9.44 4.05
CA GLY A 179 -0.34 -8.78 5.29
C GLY A 179 -1.20 -7.55 5.04
N ASN A 180 -1.16 -6.62 5.98
CA ASN A 180 -1.79 -5.31 5.88
C ASN A 180 -3.30 -5.35 5.60
N GLY A 181 -4.05 -6.21 6.30
CA GLY A 181 -5.50 -6.34 6.15
C GLY A 181 -5.95 -7.49 5.26
N GLN A 182 -5.07 -8.02 4.41
CA GLN A 182 -5.41 -9.15 3.55
C GLN A 182 -5.51 -10.45 4.36
N LEU A 183 -6.42 -11.34 3.96
CA LEU A 183 -6.63 -12.64 4.62
C LEU A 183 -6.89 -12.55 6.13
N GLY A 184 -7.40 -11.42 6.62
CA GLY A 184 -7.66 -11.19 8.05
C GLY A 184 -6.50 -10.67 8.86
N THR A 185 -5.35 -10.45 8.23
CA THR A 185 -4.18 -9.93 8.93
C THR A 185 -4.38 -8.50 9.46
N ARG A 186 -3.66 -8.16 10.52
CA ARG A 186 -3.65 -6.79 11.07
C ARG A 186 -3.09 -5.79 10.04
N PRO A 187 -3.75 -4.63 9.82
CA PRO A 187 -3.16 -3.55 9.03
C PRO A 187 -2.03 -2.86 9.79
N LEU A 188 -1.07 -2.24 9.08
CA LEU A 188 0.03 -1.49 9.68
C LEU A 188 -0.47 -0.36 10.60
N ALA A 189 -1.53 0.34 10.17
CA ALA A 189 -2.20 1.37 10.96
C ALA A 189 -2.74 0.84 12.31
N GLY A 190 -2.91 -0.48 12.42
CA GLY A 190 -3.30 -1.15 13.63
C GLY A 190 -2.20 -1.33 14.66
N PHE A 191 -0.93 -1.14 14.32
CA PHE A 191 0.17 -1.45 15.24
C PHE A 191 0.27 -0.37 16.31
N GLU A 192 0.58 -0.73 17.55
CA GLU A 192 0.73 0.24 18.64
C GLU A 192 1.91 1.20 18.38
N PRO A 193 1.89 2.44 18.89
CA PRO A 193 2.99 3.39 18.66
C PRO A 193 4.40 2.86 19.01
N GLY A 194 4.50 2.02 20.05
CA GLY A 194 5.76 1.37 20.46
C GLY A 194 6.01 -0.01 19.84
N HIS A 195 5.20 -0.44 18.88
CA HIS A 195 5.34 -1.75 18.25
C HIS A 195 6.59 -1.81 17.35
N PRO A 196 7.49 -2.80 17.51
CA PRO A 196 8.80 -2.82 16.85
C PRO A 196 8.72 -3.00 15.34
N LEU A 197 7.60 -3.53 14.84
CA LEU A 197 7.34 -3.74 13.41
C LEU A 197 6.41 -2.68 12.79
N ARG A 198 6.16 -1.54 13.47
CA ARG A 198 5.22 -0.48 12.99
C ARG A 198 5.69 0.26 11.75
N ARG A 199 6.96 0.13 11.36
CA ARG A 199 7.48 0.73 10.14
C ARG A 199 7.02 -0.05 8.90
N PRO A 200 6.79 0.61 7.75
CA PRO A 200 6.44 -0.05 6.51
C PRO A 200 7.39 -1.21 6.21
N TYR A 201 6.83 -2.35 5.82
CA TYR A 201 7.55 -3.58 5.43
C TYR A 201 8.37 -4.28 6.52
N HIS A 202 8.42 -3.78 7.77
CA HIS A 202 9.16 -4.45 8.84
C HIS A 202 8.57 -5.82 9.20
N ALA A 203 7.25 -5.96 9.28
CA ALA A 203 6.62 -7.26 9.56
C ALA A 203 6.90 -8.30 8.45
N GLN A 204 6.99 -7.85 7.20
CA GLN A 204 7.30 -8.67 6.04
C GLN A 204 8.73 -9.20 6.13
N PHE A 205 9.71 -8.32 6.36
CA PHE A 205 11.12 -8.73 6.42
C PHE A 205 11.50 -9.43 7.74
N PHE A 206 10.77 -9.17 8.83
CA PHE A 206 10.86 -9.99 10.04
C PHE A 206 10.35 -11.41 9.77
N SER A 207 9.24 -11.55 9.05
CA SER A 207 8.74 -12.86 8.60
C SER A 207 9.70 -13.54 7.62
N ALA A 208 10.31 -12.78 6.70
CA ALA A 208 11.32 -13.28 5.77
C ALA A 208 12.55 -13.81 6.52
N PHE A 209 13.03 -13.09 7.54
CA PHE A 209 14.11 -13.54 8.39
C PHE A 209 13.80 -14.91 9.02
N VAL A 210 12.65 -15.05 9.66
CA VAL A 210 12.25 -16.32 10.32
C VAL A 210 12.05 -17.44 9.30
N LEU A 211 11.45 -17.16 8.13
CA LEU A 211 11.29 -18.14 7.05
C LEU A 211 12.65 -18.62 6.50
N ARG A 212 13.66 -17.74 6.49
CA ARG A 212 15.03 -18.08 6.10
C ARG A 212 15.70 -18.99 7.13
N GLU A 213 15.54 -18.69 8.42
CA GLU A 213 16.06 -19.56 9.48
C GLU A 213 15.38 -20.94 9.46
N TYR A 214 14.07 -20.98 9.19
CA TYR A 214 13.32 -22.21 8.99
C TYR A 214 13.92 -23.10 7.89
N VAL A 215 14.26 -22.55 6.72
CA VAL A 215 14.80 -23.41 5.65
C VAL A 215 16.18 -23.97 5.99
N PHE A 216 16.97 -23.26 6.81
CA PHE A 216 18.24 -23.80 7.32
C PHE A 216 18.01 -24.97 8.28
N ASP A 217 17.05 -24.85 9.20
CA ASP A 217 16.65 -25.95 10.08
C ASP A 217 16.08 -27.14 9.29
N LEU A 218 15.34 -26.88 8.20
CA LEU A 218 14.76 -27.91 7.34
C LEU A 218 15.83 -28.78 6.65
N VAL A 219 16.84 -28.16 6.02
CA VAL A 219 17.89 -28.92 5.32
C VAL A 219 18.76 -29.71 6.30
N ASP A 220 19.04 -29.15 7.47
CA ASP A 220 19.72 -29.84 8.57
C ASP A 220 18.93 -31.08 9.03
N HIS A 221 17.62 -30.93 9.25
CA HIS A 221 16.73 -32.02 9.67
C HIS A 221 16.68 -33.13 8.63
N MET A 222 16.45 -32.78 7.37
CA MET A 222 16.39 -33.76 6.27
C MET A 222 17.72 -34.47 6.07
N ALA A 223 18.86 -33.77 6.22
CA ALA A 223 20.18 -34.37 6.14
C ALA A 223 20.40 -35.38 7.28
N ARG A 224 20.02 -35.02 8.52
CA ARG A 224 20.10 -35.91 9.68
C ARG A 224 19.21 -37.14 9.54
N ALA A 225 18.01 -36.98 8.99
CA ALA A 225 17.09 -38.08 8.73
C ALA A 225 17.66 -39.07 7.69
N ARG A 226 18.49 -38.61 6.75
CA ARG A 226 19.23 -39.47 5.80
C ARG A 226 20.46 -40.11 6.43
N ASN A 227 21.18 -39.39 7.30
CA ASN A 227 22.38 -39.87 7.97
C ASN A 227 22.55 -39.20 9.33
N ALA A 228 22.59 -39.98 10.42
CA ALA A 228 22.78 -39.44 11.77
C ALA A 228 24.10 -38.67 11.95
N ALA A 229 25.13 -38.95 11.13
CA ALA A 229 26.41 -38.25 11.10
C ALA A 229 26.44 -37.05 10.14
N ALA A 230 25.28 -36.59 9.65
CA ALA A 230 25.20 -35.40 8.82
C ALA A 230 25.78 -34.18 9.52
N VAL A 231 26.40 -33.29 8.76
CA VAL A 231 26.92 -32.02 9.28
C VAL A 231 25.87 -30.93 9.20
N ARG A 232 25.95 -29.98 10.12
CA ARG A 232 25.11 -28.77 10.11
C ARG A 232 25.53 -27.84 8.97
N LEU A 233 24.58 -27.15 8.33
CA LEU A 233 24.90 -26.08 7.39
C LEU A 233 25.69 -24.96 8.10
N ALA A 234 26.90 -24.66 7.61
CA ALA A 234 27.84 -23.77 8.27
C ALA A 234 27.31 -22.32 8.38
N PRO A 235 27.64 -21.58 9.47
CA PRO A 235 27.21 -20.19 9.64
C PRO A 235 27.61 -19.24 8.50
N SER A 236 28.79 -19.43 7.90
CA SER A 236 29.22 -18.65 6.72
C SER A 236 28.33 -18.92 5.50
N MET A 237 27.94 -20.18 5.29
CA MET A 237 27.00 -20.55 4.22
C MET A 237 25.58 -20.03 4.48
N ARG A 238 25.08 -20.10 5.72
CA ARG A 238 23.76 -19.55 6.09
C ARG A 238 23.68 -18.04 5.88
N ARG A 239 24.75 -17.30 6.21
CA ARG A 239 24.83 -15.86 5.90
C ARG A 239 24.82 -15.61 4.41
N TYR A 240 25.57 -16.40 3.62
CA TYR A 240 25.63 -16.26 2.17
C TYR A 240 24.30 -16.57 1.47
N ILE A 241 23.46 -17.46 2.01
CA ILE A 241 22.18 -17.84 1.40
C ILE A 241 21.09 -16.84 1.78
N GLY A 242 20.43 -16.27 0.78
CA GLY A 242 19.24 -15.43 0.95
C GLY A 242 17.94 -16.20 0.70
N LEU A 243 16.86 -15.44 0.48
CA LEU A 243 15.55 -15.93 0.06
C LEU A 243 15.25 -15.50 -1.36
N GLY A 244 14.98 -16.46 -2.24
CA GLY A 244 14.61 -16.15 -3.61
C GLY A 244 13.24 -15.49 -3.67
N ASN A 245 13.01 -14.62 -4.65
CA ASN A 245 11.69 -14.11 -4.94
C ASN A 245 11.50 -13.86 -6.44
N SER A 246 10.25 -13.79 -6.87
CA SER A 246 9.86 -13.38 -8.21
C SER A 246 8.67 -12.44 -8.11
N ALA A 247 8.83 -11.23 -8.61
CA ALA A 247 7.77 -10.24 -8.68
C ALA A 247 7.32 -10.03 -10.12
N ALA A 248 6.01 -9.87 -10.31
CA ALA A 248 5.37 -9.70 -11.61
C ALA A 248 4.76 -8.30 -11.74
N THR A 249 3.87 -8.15 -12.70
CA THR A 249 3.19 -6.90 -13.11
C THR A 249 2.45 -6.17 -11.99
N GLY A 250 2.09 -6.87 -10.90
CA GLY A 250 1.50 -6.24 -9.72
C GLY A 250 2.37 -5.12 -9.11
N LEU A 251 3.70 -5.17 -9.25
CA LEU A 251 4.56 -4.07 -8.81
C LEU A 251 4.56 -2.86 -9.75
N ALA A 252 4.24 -3.04 -11.03
CA ALA A 252 3.99 -1.91 -11.91
C ALA A 252 2.72 -1.16 -11.48
N ALA A 253 1.65 -1.90 -11.15
CA ALA A 253 0.44 -1.32 -10.57
C ALA A 253 0.70 -0.66 -9.21
N PHE A 254 1.53 -1.27 -8.37
CA PHE A 254 1.95 -0.68 -7.11
C PHE A 254 2.62 0.69 -7.32
N ALA A 255 3.59 0.79 -8.23
CA ALA A 255 4.32 2.02 -8.48
C ALA A 255 3.44 3.17 -9.00
N ALA A 256 2.39 2.86 -9.77
CA ALA A 256 1.44 3.88 -10.25
C ALA A 256 0.41 4.27 -9.18
N ASN A 257 -0.07 3.31 -8.39
CA ASN A 257 -1.18 3.51 -7.46
C ASN A 257 -0.74 3.96 -6.06
N HIS A 258 0.56 3.97 -5.75
CA HIS A 258 1.11 4.44 -4.48
C HIS A 258 2.08 5.62 -4.59
N PRO A 259 1.65 6.75 -5.17
CA PRO A 259 2.53 7.86 -5.52
C PRO A 259 3.10 8.63 -4.30
N HIS A 260 2.37 8.78 -3.20
CA HIS A 260 2.89 9.45 -2.00
C HIS A 260 4.05 8.67 -1.42
N PHE A 261 3.92 7.36 -1.40
CA PHE A 261 4.93 6.44 -0.94
C PHE A 261 6.14 6.38 -1.87
N MET A 262 5.93 6.31 -3.18
CA MET A 262 7.00 6.42 -4.17
C MET A 262 7.77 7.73 -4.00
N HIS A 263 7.08 8.85 -3.80
CA HIS A 263 7.72 10.12 -3.50
C HIS A 263 8.55 10.05 -2.22
N GLN A 264 7.94 9.60 -1.13
CA GLN A 264 8.56 9.60 0.18
C GLN A 264 9.85 8.78 0.20
N TRP A 265 9.86 7.64 -0.47
CA TRP A 265 10.99 6.73 -0.53
C TRP A 265 12.13 7.23 -1.40
N ASN A 266 11.81 7.73 -2.59
CA ASN A 266 12.82 8.34 -3.45
C ASN A 266 13.38 9.61 -2.80
N TRP A 267 12.52 10.44 -2.21
CA TRP A 267 12.95 11.64 -1.48
C TRP A 267 13.90 11.30 -0.33
N ALA A 268 13.59 10.29 0.49
CA ALA A 268 14.46 9.88 1.60
C ALA A 268 15.84 9.43 1.11
N VAL A 269 15.91 8.65 0.02
CA VAL A 269 17.18 8.22 -0.58
C VAL A 269 17.94 9.40 -1.19
N GLU A 270 17.29 10.26 -1.97
CA GLU A 270 17.92 11.43 -2.58
C GLU A 270 18.46 12.41 -1.54
N HIS A 271 17.70 12.64 -0.47
CA HIS A 271 18.10 13.54 0.61
C HIS A 271 19.29 12.97 1.40
N ALA A 272 19.23 11.69 1.80
CA ALA A 272 20.35 11.02 2.46
C ALA A 272 21.61 11.05 1.59
N LEU A 273 21.48 10.79 0.29
CA LEU A 273 22.58 10.82 -0.66
C LEU A 273 23.16 12.23 -0.82
N ALA A 274 22.33 13.26 -0.86
CA ALA A 274 22.77 14.65 -0.95
C ALA A 274 23.60 15.09 0.27
N VAL A 275 23.17 14.71 1.48
CA VAL A 275 23.92 14.96 2.72
C VAL A 275 25.24 14.17 2.71
N ALA A 276 25.20 12.89 2.33
CA ALA A 276 26.40 12.03 2.27
C ALA A 276 27.43 12.55 1.26
N LYS A 277 26.98 13.00 0.08
CA LYS A 277 27.85 13.58 -0.97
C LYS A 277 28.55 14.86 -0.53
N ALA A 278 27.88 15.67 0.31
CA ALA A 278 28.41 16.92 0.81
C ALA A 278 29.40 16.77 1.97
N ARG A 279 29.55 15.58 2.55
CA ARG A 279 30.46 15.35 3.68
C ARG A 279 31.91 15.71 3.30
N PRO A 280 32.56 16.64 4.03
CA PRO A 280 33.96 16.94 3.83
C PRO A 280 34.82 15.73 4.20
N VAL A 281 35.73 15.33 3.31
CA VAL A 281 36.64 14.19 3.51
C VAL A 281 38.03 14.56 3.02
N ARG A 282 39.06 14.17 3.79
CA ARG A 282 40.47 14.28 3.42
C ARG A 282 40.99 12.94 2.90
N PRO A 283 42.04 12.93 2.06
CA PRO A 283 42.59 11.70 1.46
C PRO A 283 42.96 10.59 2.45
N GLY A 284 43.40 10.95 3.66
CA GLY A 284 43.80 10.01 4.71
C GLY A 284 42.69 9.56 5.66
N ASP A 285 41.46 10.04 5.48
CA ASP A 285 40.35 9.69 6.38
C ASP A 285 39.91 8.23 6.18
N ALA A 286 39.47 7.58 7.26
CA ALA A 286 39.04 6.18 7.25
C ALA A 286 37.91 5.89 6.24
N ALA A 287 37.05 6.88 5.96
CA ALA A 287 35.99 6.77 4.96
C ALA A 287 36.53 6.40 3.56
N VAL A 288 37.73 6.87 3.20
CA VAL A 288 38.37 6.57 1.91
C VAL A 288 38.80 5.11 1.83
N ALA A 289 39.43 4.59 2.89
CA ALA A 289 39.80 3.18 2.97
C ALA A 289 38.56 2.27 3.00
N ASN A 290 37.52 2.67 3.73
CA ASN A 290 36.25 1.93 3.80
C ASN A 290 35.56 1.88 2.43
N PHE A 291 35.50 2.99 1.71
CA PHE A 291 34.95 3.03 0.35
C PHE A 291 35.73 2.12 -0.60
N ALA A 292 37.07 2.16 -0.55
CA ALA A 292 37.92 1.29 -1.36
C ALA A 292 37.66 -0.20 -1.07
N GLY A 293 37.52 -0.56 0.21
CA GLY A 293 37.19 -1.94 0.64
C GLY A 293 35.81 -2.39 0.16
N LEU A 294 34.79 -1.53 0.27
CA LEU A 294 33.45 -1.82 -0.24
C LEU A 294 33.41 -1.92 -1.77
N LEU A 295 34.17 -1.08 -2.48
CA LEU A 295 34.30 -1.12 -3.94
C LEU A 295 34.95 -2.44 -4.41
N ASP A 296 36.03 -2.89 -3.77
CA ASP A 296 36.63 -4.20 -4.07
C ASP A 296 35.64 -5.34 -3.80
N LYS A 297 34.96 -5.29 -2.65
CA LYS A 297 33.93 -6.27 -2.29
C LYS A 297 32.82 -6.34 -3.34
N ALA A 298 32.29 -5.20 -3.78
CA ALA A 298 31.28 -5.13 -4.83
C ALA A 298 31.78 -5.71 -6.17
N ARG A 299 32.98 -5.33 -6.62
CA ARG A 299 33.59 -5.87 -7.85
C ARG A 299 33.78 -7.38 -7.81
N ARG A 300 34.16 -7.92 -6.64
CA ARG A 300 34.29 -9.37 -6.44
C ARG A 300 32.94 -10.05 -6.45
N TYR A 301 31.96 -9.53 -5.70
CA TYR A 301 30.60 -10.05 -5.67
C TYR A 301 29.99 -10.18 -7.08
N TYR A 302 30.11 -9.12 -7.91
CA TYR A 302 29.58 -9.16 -9.27
C TYR A 302 30.33 -10.13 -10.19
N ARG A 303 31.66 -10.30 -10.02
CA ARG A 303 32.43 -11.35 -10.72
C ARG A 303 32.01 -12.76 -10.29
N GLU A 304 31.82 -12.97 -8.99
CA GLU A 304 31.39 -14.26 -8.44
C GLU A 304 29.97 -14.66 -8.87
N GLY A 305 29.16 -13.68 -9.30
CA GLY A 305 27.81 -13.87 -9.84
C GLY A 305 27.73 -13.87 -11.37
N GLU A 306 28.85 -14.03 -12.08
CA GLU A 306 28.89 -14.05 -13.55
C GLU A 306 27.84 -14.99 -14.15
N LYS A 307 27.12 -14.48 -15.15
CA LYS A 307 26.07 -15.21 -15.88
C LYS A 307 25.87 -14.63 -17.27
N ASP A 308 25.20 -15.39 -18.12
CA ASP A 308 24.73 -14.91 -19.42
C ASP A 308 23.74 -13.74 -19.25
N GLY A 309 23.77 -12.80 -20.20
CA GLY A 309 22.85 -11.66 -20.21
C GLY A 309 21.42 -12.08 -20.56
N ASP A 310 20.44 -11.47 -19.88
CA ASP A 310 19.01 -11.69 -20.14
C ASP A 310 18.42 -10.69 -21.17
N GLY A 311 19.24 -9.74 -21.64
CA GLY A 311 18.86 -8.70 -22.61
C GLY A 311 18.07 -7.53 -22.01
N VAL A 312 17.82 -7.54 -20.69
CA VAL A 312 17.06 -6.50 -19.98
C VAL A 312 17.94 -5.80 -18.95
N PHE A 313 18.64 -6.58 -18.12
CA PHE A 313 19.55 -6.06 -17.10
C PHE A 313 21.01 -6.27 -17.51
N PRO A 314 21.91 -5.33 -17.19
CA PRO A 314 23.35 -5.49 -17.39
C PRO A 314 23.86 -6.79 -16.75
N PRO A 315 24.67 -7.59 -17.47
CA PRO A 315 25.35 -8.74 -16.89
C PRO A 315 26.26 -8.33 -15.71
N PRO A 316 26.37 -9.15 -14.65
CA PRO A 316 27.21 -8.83 -13.48
C PRO A 316 28.68 -8.55 -13.82
N GLN A 317 29.26 -9.27 -14.79
CA GLN A 317 30.63 -9.08 -15.24
C GLN A 317 30.89 -7.70 -15.84
N ASP A 318 29.92 -7.14 -16.56
CA ASP A 318 30.01 -5.79 -17.14
C ASP A 318 29.98 -4.74 -16.02
N LEU A 319 29.13 -4.96 -15.01
CA LEU A 319 29.06 -4.10 -13.84
C LEU A 319 30.37 -4.13 -13.03
N ALA A 320 31.00 -5.30 -12.88
CA ALA A 320 32.31 -5.40 -12.24
C ALA A 320 33.41 -4.66 -13.02
N ALA A 321 33.37 -4.72 -14.36
CA ALA A 321 34.30 -4.00 -15.23
C ALA A 321 34.09 -2.48 -15.14
N ASP A 322 32.84 -2.02 -15.13
CA ASP A 322 32.51 -0.60 -14.97
C ASP A 322 32.95 -0.06 -13.60
N LEU A 323 32.69 -0.79 -12.52
CA LEU A 323 33.11 -0.41 -11.17
C LEU A 323 34.63 -0.36 -11.02
N ALA A 324 35.40 -1.19 -11.75
CA ALA A 324 36.85 -1.14 -11.75
C ALA A 324 37.41 0.20 -12.26
N ARG A 325 36.64 0.94 -13.06
CA ARG A 325 37.06 2.25 -13.60
C ARG A 325 37.08 3.34 -12.52
N LEU A 326 36.52 3.10 -11.33
CA LEU A 326 36.60 4.00 -10.18
C LEU A 326 37.97 3.97 -9.48
N ASP A 327 38.80 2.95 -9.72
CA ASP A 327 40.12 2.84 -9.09
C ASP A 327 41.00 4.06 -9.40
N GLY A 328 40.97 4.53 -10.65
CA GLY A 328 41.76 5.68 -11.10
C GLY A 328 41.40 6.97 -10.36
N PRO A 329 40.14 7.45 -10.44
CA PRO A 329 39.69 8.63 -9.70
C PRO A 329 39.86 8.51 -8.17
N LEU A 330 39.66 7.32 -7.60
CA LEU A 330 39.83 7.10 -6.16
C LEU A 330 41.31 7.21 -5.76
N GLU A 331 42.22 6.61 -6.52
CA GLU A 331 43.66 6.71 -6.26
C GLU A 331 44.21 8.12 -6.51
N GLU A 332 43.66 8.83 -7.50
CA GLU A 332 43.93 10.26 -7.69
C GLU A 332 43.59 11.06 -6.43
N PHE A 333 42.41 10.82 -5.85
CA PHE A 333 42.01 11.50 -4.62
C PHE A 333 42.92 11.13 -3.44
N ARG A 334 43.25 9.85 -3.27
CA ARG A 334 44.13 9.37 -2.20
C ARG A 334 45.53 9.99 -2.27
N SER A 335 46.08 10.10 -3.47
CA SER A 335 47.45 10.58 -3.68
C SER A 335 47.57 12.10 -3.72
N ARG A 336 46.59 12.80 -4.30
CA ARG A 336 46.68 14.24 -4.63
C ARG A 336 45.57 15.09 -4.02
N GLY A 337 44.51 14.49 -3.48
CA GLY A 337 43.32 15.21 -3.04
C GLY A 337 42.50 15.80 -4.19
N THR A 338 42.68 15.27 -5.41
CA THR A 338 42.00 15.72 -6.62
C THR A 338 41.16 14.60 -7.23
N ILE A 339 40.07 14.97 -7.93
CA ILE A 339 39.31 14.06 -8.80
C ILE A 339 39.16 14.73 -10.16
N ALA A 340 39.53 14.04 -11.23
CA ALA A 340 39.55 14.58 -12.59
C ALA A 340 40.37 15.90 -12.69
N GLY A 341 41.50 15.93 -11.98
CA GLY A 341 42.43 17.06 -11.96
C GLY A 341 42.00 18.27 -11.12
N ARG A 342 40.88 18.17 -10.38
CA ARG A 342 40.36 19.27 -9.55
C ARG A 342 40.45 18.93 -8.07
N ALA A 343 41.05 19.83 -7.29
CA ALA A 343 41.06 19.70 -5.83
C ALA A 343 39.63 19.73 -5.29
N THR A 344 39.30 18.82 -4.39
CA THR A 344 37.97 18.73 -3.79
C THR A 344 38.05 18.38 -2.31
N ARG A 345 37.11 18.94 -1.55
CA ARG A 345 36.87 18.55 -0.15
C ARG A 345 35.69 17.59 -0.02
N THR A 346 34.91 17.41 -1.08
CA THR A 346 33.71 16.56 -1.14
C THR A 346 33.93 15.48 -2.20
N PRO A 347 34.83 14.51 -1.94
CA PRO A 347 35.21 13.51 -2.94
C PRO A 347 34.03 12.66 -3.39
N TRP A 348 33.04 12.41 -2.54
CA TRP A 348 31.86 11.62 -2.90
C TRP A 348 30.99 12.30 -3.93
N LEU A 349 30.76 13.61 -3.79
CA LEU A 349 30.08 14.39 -4.82
C LEU A 349 30.85 14.29 -6.16
N ALA A 350 32.15 14.54 -6.13
CA ALA A 350 32.99 14.52 -7.32
C ALA A 350 33.06 13.13 -7.98
N LEU A 351 33.16 12.05 -7.19
CA LEU A 351 33.12 10.67 -7.70
C LEU A 351 31.76 10.33 -8.31
N CYS A 352 30.65 10.70 -7.67
CA CYS A 352 29.32 10.42 -8.22
C CYS A 352 29.04 11.19 -9.50
N ASP A 353 29.48 12.45 -9.56
CA ASP A 353 29.46 13.27 -10.76
C ASP A 353 30.35 12.69 -11.87
N TRP A 354 31.53 12.17 -11.52
CA TRP A 354 32.39 11.47 -12.46
C TRP A 354 31.71 10.19 -12.96
N SER A 355 31.15 9.36 -12.08
CA SER A 355 30.43 8.14 -12.42
C SER A 355 29.30 8.40 -13.40
N SER A 356 28.47 9.42 -13.17
CA SER A 356 27.33 9.74 -14.02
C SER A 356 27.70 10.10 -15.47
N ARG A 357 28.94 10.53 -15.72
CA ARG A 357 29.46 10.88 -17.05
C ARG A 357 30.21 9.73 -17.72
N HIS A 358 30.72 8.76 -16.96
CA HIS A 358 31.66 7.77 -17.47
C HIS A 358 31.17 6.33 -17.38
N LEU A 359 30.26 6.01 -16.46
CA LEU A 359 29.82 4.64 -16.19
C LEU A 359 28.39 4.38 -16.69
N GLY A 360 28.03 3.09 -16.79
CA GLY A 360 26.65 2.67 -16.96
C GLY A 360 25.74 3.13 -15.81
N ALA A 361 24.43 3.21 -16.09
CA ALA A 361 23.46 3.75 -15.12
C ALA A 361 23.43 2.95 -13.81
N GLU A 362 23.56 1.62 -13.89
CA GLU A 362 23.55 0.74 -12.71
C GLU A 362 24.84 0.87 -11.89
N ALA A 363 26.01 0.96 -12.53
CA ALA A 363 27.27 1.23 -11.85
C ALA A 363 27.27 2.56 -11.09
N CYS A 364 26.57 3.57 -11.62
CA CYS A 364 26.34 4.82 -10.90
C CYS A 364 25.50 4.62 -9.63
N GLU A 365 24.41 3.84 -9.70
CA GLU A 365 23.58 3.59 -8.52
C GLU A 365 24.30 2.71 -7.49
N VAL A 366 25.13 1.76 -7.92
CA VAL A 366 26.04 1.03 -7.01
C VAL A 366 27.01 2.00 -6.33
N THR A 367 27.60 2.95 -7.08
CA THR A 367 28.47 3.99 -6.49
C THR A 367 27.72 4.78 -5.39
N HIS A 368 26.47 5.16 -5.65
CA HIS A 368 25.64 5.86 -4.65
C HIS A 368 25.36 4.98 -3.42
N ALA A 369 25.03 3.71 -3.61
CA ALA A 369 24.82 2.76 -2.52
C ALA A 369 26.08 2.60 -1.66
N LEU A 370 27.26 2.51 -2.28
CA LEU A 370 28.55 2.45 -1.57
C LEU A 370 28.80 3.70 -0.72
N VAL A 371 28.46 4.90 -1.22
CA VAL A 371 28.58 6.15 -0.45
C VAL A 371 27.65 6.16 0.76
N LEU A 372 26.41 5.70 0.60
CA LEU A 372 25.44 5.62 1.70
C LEU A 372 25.88 4.67 2.82
N GLU A 373 26.54 3.56 2.49
CA GLU A 373 27.05 2.58 3.46
C GLU A 373 28.18 3.15 4.36
N LEU A 374 28.82 4.26 3.98
CA LEU A 374 29.86 4.90 4.80
C LEU A 374 29.31 5.67 6.00
N TYR A 375 28.03 6.05 5.99
CA TYR A 375 27.45 7.06 6.88
C TYR A 375 26.21 6.55 7.60
N PRO A 376 26.34 5.58 8.54
CA PRO A 376 25.21 5.04 9.27
C PRO A 376 24.44 6.10 10.08
N ASP A 377 25.10 7.18 10.50
CA ASP A 377 24.47 8.33 11.15
C ASP A 377 23.42 8.98 10.24
N ILE A 378 23.74 9.21 8.96
CA ILE A 378 22.80 9.75 7.97
C ILE A 378 21.68 8.75 7.72
N ILE A 379 21.98 7.45 7.64
CA ILE A 379 20.98 6.41 7.40
C ILE A 379 19.96 6.36 8.54
N ASP A 380 20.43 6.44 9.79
CA ASP A 380 19.56 6.39 10.97
C ASP A 380 18.64 7.60 11.07
N GLU A 381 19.11 8.80 10.68
CA GLU A 381 18.26 10.00 10.59
C GLU A 381 17.11 9.85 9.59
N HIS A 382 17.30 9.08 8.51
CA HIS A 382 16.31 8.87 7.46
C HIS A 382 15.51 7.57 7.63
N ALA A 383 15.85 6.71 8.60
CA ALA A 383 15.20 5.42 8.82
C ALA A 383 13.71 5.53 9.20
N GLY A 384 13.28 6.68 9.72
CA GLY A 384 11.88 6.98 10.02
C GLY A 384 11.09 7.59 8.86
N CYS A 385 11.75 7.98 7.77
CA CYS A 385 11.16 8.76 6.68
C CYS A 385 10.44 7.90 5.64
N PHE A 386 10.00 6.67 5.94
CA PHE A 386 9.37 5.78 4.95
C PHE A 386 7.84 5.68 5.06
N GLU A 387 7.25 6.30 6.08
CA GLU A 387 5.79 6.37 6.26
C GLU A 387 5.22 7.46 5.35
N ALA A 388 4.16 7.12 4.61
CA ALA A 388 3.42 8.05 3.78
C ALA A 388 1.92 7.87 4.02
N ASP A 389 1.21 8.99 4.10
CA ASP A 389 -0.25 8.99 4.05
C ASP A 389 -0.68 8.93 2.58
N GLU A 390 -1.31 7.81 2.21
CA GLU A 390 -1.73 7.48 0.86
C GLU A 390 -3.15 7.97 0.54
N ARG A 391 -3.76 8.76 1.44
CA ARG A 391 -5.08 9.35 1.20
C ARG A 391 -5.01 10.41 0.11
N PHE A 392 -5.90 10.31 -0.86
CA PHE A 392 -6.20 11.38 -1.80
C PHE A 392 -7.30 12.27 -1.22
N GLU A 393 -7.03 13.57 -1.13
CA GLU A 393 -7.96 14.58 -0.65
C GLU A 393 -8.30 15.55 -1.79
N ILE A 394 -9.50 16.11 -1.75
CA ILE A 394 -9.97 17.12 -2.70
C ILE A 394 -10.15 18.43 -1.94
N ASP A 395 -9.60 19.52 -2.48
CA ASP A 395 -10.00 20.88 -2.13
C ASP A 395 -11.11 21.32 -3.10
N PRO A 396 -12.38 21.28 -2.67
CA PRO A 396 -13.52 21.57 -3.55
C PRO A 396 -13.65 23.07 -3.86
N ALA A 397 -13.03 23.95 -3.06
CA ALA A 397 -13.10 25.40 -3.22
C ALA A 397 -12.03 25.95 -4.19
N MET A 398 -10.99 25.16 -4.48
CA MET A 398 -9.95 25.51 -5.47
C MET A 398 -10.58 25.90 -6.82
N SER A 399 -10.05 26.94 -7.45
CA SER A 399 -10.53 27.36 -8.78
C SER A 399 -9.93 26.53 -9.91
N ALA A 400 -10.61 26.49 -11.06
CA ALA A 400 -10.14 25.83 -12.27
C ALA A 400 -8.77 26.40 -12.72
N ALA A 401 -8.55 27.70 -12.57
CA ALA A 401 -7.25 28.32 -12.86
C ALA A 401 -6.14 27.81 -11.95
N GLN A 402 -6.38 27.72 -10.64
CA GLN A 402 -5.40 27.19 -9.68
C GLN A 402 -5.08 25.73 -9.98
N LEU A 403 -6.10 24.90 -10.20
CA LEU A 403 -5.92 23.49 -10.54
C LEU A 403 -5.15 23.33 -11.86
N ARG A 404 -5.46 24.14 -12.89
CA ARG A 404 -4.70 24.12 -14.15
C ARG A 404 -3.22 24.46 -13.93
N SER A 405 -2.93 25.46 -13.09
CA SER A 405 -1.54 25.81 -12.76
C SER A 405 -0.81 24.71 -11.99
N LEU A 406 -1.50 23.92 -11.16
CA LEU A 406 -0.91 22.73 -10.53
C LEU A 406 -0.50 21.70 -11.59
N VAL A 407 -1.42 21.36 -12.51
CA VAL A 407 -1.17 20.41 -13.59
C VAL A 407 -0.01 20.87 -14.49
N GLU A 408 0.01 22.14 -14.89
CA GLU A 408 1.05 22.69 -15.76
C GLU A 408 2.44 22.76 -15.10
N ARG A 409 2.50 22.82 -13.77
CA ARG A 409 3.76 22.89 -13.02
C ARG A 409 4.30 21.49 -12.68
N ASP A 410 3.45 20.64 -12.09
CA ASP A 410 3.89 19.38 -11.49
C ASP A 410 3.79 18.20 -12.47
N ASP A 411 2.85 18.26 -13.42
CA ASP A 411 2.60 17.22 -14.43
C ASP A 411 3.05 17.62 -15.85
N ALA A 412 3.88 18.66 -15.97
CA ALA A 412 4.42 19.12 -17.25
C ALA A 412 5.07 17.99 -18.06
N TRP A 413 5.69 17.03 -17.37
CA TRP A 413 6.30 15.84 -17.97
C TRP A 413 5.28 14.96 -18.70
N ALA A 414 4.06 14.84 -18.15
CA ALA A 414 2.98 14.06 -18.76
C ALA A 414 2.37 14.81 -19.96
N LEU A 415 2.25 16.14 -19.85
CA LEU A 415 1.75 16.99 -20.93
C LEU A 415 2.70 17.03 -22.14
N ALA A 416 4.01 16.98 -21.91
CA ALA A 416 5.05 17.04 -22.95
C ALA A 416 5.11 15.82 -23.87
N LEU A 417 4.46 14.70 -23.50
CA LEU A 417 4.39 13.51 -24.35
C LEU A 417 3.58 13.79 -25.63
N PRO A 418 3.93 13.21 -26.79
CA PRO A 418 3.21 13.41 -28.04
C PRO A 418 1.70 13.16 -27.93
N ALA A 419 0.87 13.94 -28.63
CA ALA A 419 -0.59 13.83 -28.54
C ALA A 419 -1.13 12.54 -29.20
N ASP A 420 -0.41 11.93 -30.15
CA ASP A 420 -0.75 10.62 -30.73
C ASP A 420 -0.51 9.45 -29.76
N ALA A 421 0.27 9.66 -28.69
CA ALA A 421 0.32 8.77 -27.53
C ALA A 421 -1.03 8.70 -26.78
N ALA A 422 -2.02 9.54 -27.13
CA ALA A 422 -3.41 9.43 -26.67
C ALA A 422 -4.23 8.34 -27.39
N ALA A 423 -3.74 7.83 -28.53
CA ALA A 423 -4.28 6.63 -29.19
C ALA A 423 -3.65 5.33 -28.67
N ALA A 424 -3.08 5.37 -27.45
CA ALA A 424 -2.41 4.25 -26.83
C ALA A 424 -3.24 2.96 -27.02
N PRO A 425 -2.72 1.96 -27.75
CA PRO A 425 -3.52 0.82 -28.20
C PRO A 425 -3.91 -0.11 -27.06
N TYR A 426 -3.42 0.15 -25.84
CA TYR A 426 -3.63 -0.69 -24.68
C TYR A 426 -4.44 -0.03 -23.57
N PHE A 427 -5.05 -0.87 -22.76
CA PHE A 427 -5.65 -0.55 -21.46
C PHE A 427 -5.27 -1.63 -20.46
N TRP A 428 -5.32 -1.32 -19.18
CA TRP A 428 -5.07 -2.29 -18.12
C TRP A 428 -6.36 -2.82 -17.53
N TYR A 429 -6.42 -4.14 -17.33
CA TYR A 429 -7.58 -4.83 -16.78
C TYR A 429 -7.18 -5.87 -15.74
N ARG A 430 -8.17 -6.40 -15.01
CA ARG A 430 -8.00 -7.51 -14.06
C ARG A 430 -8.79 -8.71 -14.53
N SER A 431 -8.18 -9.88 -14.41
CA SER A 431 -8.77 -11.17 -14.79
C SER A 431 -9.55 -11.80 -13.65
N SER A 432 -10.68 -12.44 -13.92
CA SER A 432 -11.37 -13.29 -12.94
C SER A 432 -10.51 -14.49 -12.48
N ALA A 433 -9.61 -14.98 -13.34
CA ALA A 433 -8.66 -16.04 -12.98
C ALA A 433 -7.55 -15.57 -12.03
N ALA A 434 -7.30 -14.26 -11.97
CA ALA A 434 -6.27 -13.65 -11.15
C ALA A 434 -6.68 -12.21 -10.77
N ALA A 435 -7.70 -12.07 -9.93
CA ALA A 435 -8.38 -10.79 -9.64
C ALA A 435 -7.51 -9.67 -9.07
N ARG A 436 -6.28 -9.97 -8.64
CA ARG A 436 -5.31 -8.98 -8.12
C ARG A 436 -4.14 -8.72 -9.06
N ASP A 437 -4.00 -9.51 -10.13
CA ASP A 437 -2.98 -9.29 -11.13
C ASP A 437 -3.57 -8.41 -12.24
N VAL A 438 -2.81 -7.39 -12.62
CA VAL A 438 -3.14 -6.51 -13.73
C VAL A 438 -2.54 -7.07 -15.02
N ARG A 439 -3.30 -6.96 -16.10
CA ARG A 439 -2.93 -7.37 -17.47
C ARG A 439 -3.16 -6.23 -18.45
N ARG A 440 -2.58 -6.28 -19.64
CA ARG A 440 -2.88 -5.36 -20.74
C ARG A 440 -3.67 -6.02 -21.86
N GLY A 441 -4.67 -5.28 -22.34
CA GLY A 441 -5.51 -5.65 -23.47
C GLY A 441 -5.47 -4.58 -24.54
N LEU A 442 -5.76 -4.97 -25.79
CA LEU A 442 -5.96 -4.06 -26.90
C LEU A 442 -7.30 -3.34 -26.75
N ARG A 443 -7.24 -2.01 -26.74
CA ARG A 443 -8.41 -1.13 -26.68
C ARG A 443 -9.25 -1.26 -27.95
N GLY A 444 -10.57 -1.15 -27.82
CA GLY A 444 -11.57 -1.26 -28.88
C GLY A 444 -11.98 -2.68 -29.28
N ARG A 445 -11.36 -3.73 -28.72
CA ARG A 445 -11.65 -5.14 -29.11
C ARG A 445 -12.87 -5.74 -28.42
N ALA A 446 -13.06 -5.43 -27.14
CA ALA A 446 -14.24 -5.82 -26.38
C ALA A 446 -14.62 -4.68 -25.42
N PRO A 447 -15.25 -3.61 -25.93
CA PRO A 447 -15.54 -2.39 -25.17
C PRO A 447 -16.34 -2.62 -23.88
N GLU A 448 -17.12 -3.70 -23.80
CA GLU A 448 -17.85 -4.10 -22.59
C GLU A 448 -16.95 -4.48 -21.40
N TYR A 449 -15.70 -4.86 -21.67
CA TYR A 449 -14.69 -5.24 -20.66
C TYR A 449 -13.63 -4.16 -20.44
N GLU A 450 -13.73 -3.03 -21.14
CA GLU A 450 -12.77 -1.92 -21.07
C GLU A 450 -12.98 -1.03 -19.83
N ALA A 451 -12.83 -1.65 -18.66
CA ALA A 451 -12.78 -0.96 -17.38
C ALA A 451 -11.30 -0.73 -16.99
N GLU A 452 -10.78 0.43 -17.38
CA GLU A 452 -9.40 0.84 -17.10
C GLU A 452 -9.12 0.84 -15.59
N THR A 453 -7.98 0.26 -15.20
CA THR A 453 -7.46 0.41 -13.82
C THR A 453 -6.90 1.82 -13.62
N ALA A 454 -6.46 2.21 -12.43
CA ALA A 454 -5.89 3.54 -12.17
C ALA A 454 -4.46 3.74 -12.75
N MET A 455 -4.17 3.13 -13.90
CA MET A 455 -2.88 3.13 -14.58
C MET A 455 -2.79 4.14 -15.73
N ASP A 456 -3.92 4.71 -16.18
CA ASP A 456 -3.99 5.63 -17.31
C ASP A 456 -3.68 7.09 -16.94
N THR A 457 -2.82 7.33 -15.94
CA THR A 457 -2.61 8.65 -15.33
C THR A 457 -2.30 9.74 -16.35
N VAL A 458 -1.41 9.50 -17.32
CA VAL A 458 -1.08 10.50 -18.35
C VAL A 458 -2.32 10.87 -19.17
N LEU A 459 -3.16 9.90 -19.52
CA LEU A 459 -4.40 10.14 -20.26
C LEU A 459 -5.40 10.93 -19.41
N LEU A 460 -5.54 10.58 -18.13
CA LEU A 460 -6.42 11.29 -17.20
C LEU A 460 -5.97 12.75 -16.97
N VAL A 461 -4.66 12.98 -16.78
CA VAL A 461 -4.08 14.32 -16.59
C VAL A 461 -4.33 15.18 -17.82
N ARG A 462 -4.15 14.64 -19.03
CA ARG A 462 -4.43 15.37 -20.28
C ARG A 462 -5.92 15.67 -20.43
N ARG A 463 -6.81 14.70 -20.18
CA ARG A 463 -8.26 14.92 -20.19
C ARG A 463 -8.69 16.01 -19.20
N LEU A 464 -8.08 16.02 -18.01
CA LEU A 464 -8.30 17.07 -17.02
C LEU A 464 -7.81 18.42 -17.54
N HIS A 465 -6.57 18.51 -18.04
CA HIS A 465 -5.99 19.74 -18.58
C HIS A 465 -6.82 20.32 -19.73
N ASP A 466 -7.21 19.50 -20.71
CA ASP A 466 -8.05 19.89 -21.84
C ASP A 466 -9.40 20.42 -21.38
N HIS A 467 -10.04 19.75 -20.40
CA HIS A 467 -11.30 20.22 -19.84
C HIS A 467 -11.13 21.56 -19.12
N LEU A 468 -10.11 21.70 -18.27
CA LEU A 468 -9.81 22.94 -17.53
C LEU A 468 -9.58 24.14 -18.46
N ARG A 469 -9.07 23.93 -19.68
CA ARG A 469 -8.91 25.00 -20.69
C ARG A 469 -10.24 25.54 -21.23
N THR A 470 -11.31 24.76 -21.14
CA THR A 470 -12.66 25.16 -21.60
C THR A 470 -13.50 25.85 -20.52
N LEU A 471 -13.06 25.81 -19.27
CA LEU A 471 -13.83 26.31 -18.13
C LEU A 471 -13.48 27.77 -17.79
N PRO A 472 -14.43 28.53 -17.19
CA PRO A 472 -14.12 29.82 -16.58
C PRO A 472 -13.03 29.69 -15.50
N PRO A 473 -12.04 30.59 -15.44
CA PRO A 473 -10.93 30.54 -14.48
C PRO A 473 -11.36 30.42 -13.00
N GLU A 474 -12.46 31.07 -12.64
CA GLU A 474 -13.03 31.16 -11.31
C GLU A 474 -13.97 30.00 -10.94
N LEU A 475 -14.26 29.09 -11.88
CA LEU A 475 -15.12 27.94 -11.61
C LEU A 475 -14.48 27.05 -10.55
N THR A 476 -15.20 26.76 -9.46
CA THR A 476 -14.70 25.89 -8.39
C THR A 476 -14.61 24.43 -8.83
N VAL A 477 -13.65 23.68 -8.28
CA VAL A 477 -13.51 22.23 -8.45
C VAL A 477 -14.80 21.49 -8.10
N ALA A 478 -15.51 21.87 -7.03
CA ALA A 478 -16.79 21.27 -6.65
C ALA A 478 -17.82 21.26 -7.80
N ARG A 479 -17.94 22.41 -8.48
CA ARG A 479 -18.86 22.58 -9.61
C ARG A 479 -18.44 21.73 -10.81
N MET A 480 -17.15 21.75 -11.14
CA MET A 480 -16.60 20.90 -12.21
C MET A 480 -16.87 19.42 -11.93
N LEU A 481 -16.59 18.93 -10.72
CA LEU A 481 -16.77 17.51 -10.35
C LEU A 481 -18.24 17.08 -10.25
N CYS A 482 -19.16 18.01 -10.07
CA CYS A 482 -20.59 17.71 -10.18
C CYS A 482 -21.01 17.43 -11.63
N GLU A 483 -20.41 18.12 -12.61
CA GLU A 483 -20.67 17.92 -14.05
C GLU A 483 -19.82 16.77 -14.63
N ARG A 484 -18.62 16.56 -14.10
CA ARG A 484 -17.62 15.57 -14.54
C ARG A 484 -17.12 14.71 -13.37
N PRO A 485 -17.98 13.88 -12.77
CA PRO A 485 -17.59 13.02 -11.65
C PRO A 485 -16.55 11.96 -12.04
N ASP A 486 -16.39 11.68 -13.34
CA ASP A 486 -15.34 10.82 -13.89
C ASP A 486 -13.93 11.40 -13.70
N LEU A 487 -13.79 12.73 -13.57
CA LEU A 487 -12.50 13.39 -13.32
C LEU A 487 -12.11 13.42 -11.84
N ARG A 488 -12.98 12.96 -10.92
CA ARG A 488 -12.76 13.06 -9.47
C ARG A 488 -11.44 12.43 -9.03
N HIS A 489 -11.14 11.24 -9.53
CA HIS A 489 -9.93 10.50 -9.16
C HIS A 489 -8.65 11.28 -9.54
N VAL A 490 -8.58 11.79 -10.78
CA VAL A 490 -7.40 12.54 -11.23
C VAL A 490 -7.28 13.91 -10.56
N VAL A 491 -8.39 14.58 -10.24
CA VAL A 491 -8.35 15.83 -9.45
C VAL A 491 -7.79 15.58 -8.05
N ALA A 492 -8.29 14.55 -7.36
CA ALA A 492 -7.81 14.18 -6.03
C ALA A 492 -6.31 13.85 -6.07
N ARG A 493 -5.88 13.11 -7.11
CA ARG A 493 -4.46 12.79 -7.35
C ARG A 493 -3.61 14.05 -7.53
N VAL A 494 -3.96 14.93 -8.47
CA VAL A 494 -3.20 16.17 -8.77
C VAL A 494 -3.10 17.06 -7.54
N GLN A 495 -4.21 17.28 -6.82
CA GLN A 495 -4.20 18.13 -5.63
C GLN A 495 -3.35 17.53 -4.50
N SER A 496 -3.44 16.22 -4.27
CA SER A 496 -2.71 15.54 -3.18
C SER A 496 -1.22 15.34 -3.45
N LEU A 497 -0.84 15.32 -4.73
CA LEU A 497 0.56 15.18 -5.17
C LEU A 497 1.25 16.51 -5.44
N ALA A 498 0.57 17.64 -5.23
CA ALA A 498 1.17 18.96 -5.41
C ALA A 498 2.51 19.09 -4.65
N GLY A 499 3.59 19.40 -5.37
CA GLY A 499 4.94 19.49 -4.81
C GLY A 499 5.68 18.16 -4.55
N ARG A 500 5.04 16.99 -4.76
CA ARG A 500 5.66 15.66 -4.57
C ARG A 500 6.39 15.19 -5.83
N CYS A 501 7.49 15.85 -6.16
CA CYS A 501 8.14 15.74 -7.47
C CYS A 501 8.71 14.35 -7.86
N TYR A 502 8.92 13.45 -6.90
CA TYR A 502 9.34 12.04 -7.11
C TYR A 502 8.19 11.02 -7.05
N ALA A 503 6.93 11.46 -7.13
CA ALA A 503 5.77 10.60 -6.93
C ALA A 503 5.57 9.55 -8.04
N GLU A 504 5.97 9.84 -9.27
CA GLU A 504 5.58 9.06 -10.44
C GLU A 504 6.76 8.74 -11.35
N ILE A 505 6.80 7.50 -11.83
CA ILE A 505 7.69 7.11 -12.93
C ILE A 505 7.23 7.87 -14.18
N ARG A 506 8.12 8.65 -14.78
CA ARG A 506 7.82 9.53 -15.92
C ARG A 506 7.74 8.73 -17.22
N HIS A 507 6.68 7.93 -17.35
CA HIS A 507 6.45 7.03 -18.48
C HIS A 507 4.96 6.84 -18.76
N GLN A 508 4.62 6.60 -20.03
CA GLN A 508 3.25 6.32 -20.44
C GLN A 508 2.94 4.84 -20.26
N TRP A 509 2.16 4.50 -19.23
CA TRP A 509 1.82 3.11 -18.87
C TRP A 509 1.04 2.35 -19.96
N LEU A 510 0.41 3.09 -20.87
CA LEU A 510 -0.39 2.55 -21.97
C LEU A 510 0.39 2.40 -23.29
N ALA A 511 1.66 2.84 -23.34
CA ALA A 511 2.44 2.85 -24.57
C ALA A 511 2.70 1.43 -25.11
N GLU A 512 2.83 1.30 -26.42
CA GLU A 512 3.12 0.04 -27.09
C GLU A 512 4.46 -0.55 -26.64
N ASP A 513 5.48 0.31 -26.53
CA ASP A 513 6.85 -0.03 -26.12
C ASP A 513 7.06 -0.10 -24.60
N PHE A 514 6.00 0.04 -23.80
CA PHE A 514 6.10 0.00 -22.35
C PHE A 514 6.71 -1.33 -21.87
N SER A 515 7.72 -1.20 -21.00
CA SER A 515 8.40 -2.31 -20.35
C SER A 515 8.15 -2.30 -18.83
N PRO A 516 7.60 -3.39 -18.25
CA PRO A 516 7.32 -3.43 -16.81
C PRO A 516 8.59 -3.58 -15.96
N PHE A 517 9.74 -3.96 -16.54
CA PHE A 517 10.93 -4.28 -15.76
C PHE A 517 11.44 -3.08 -14.95
N ALA A 518 11.37 -1.86 -15.50
CA ALA A 518 11.75 -0.63 -14.80
C ALA A 518 10.86 -0.35 -13.58
N SER A 519 9.54 -0.42 -13.78
CA SER A 519 8.55 -0.15 -12.73
C SER A 519 8.43 -1.26 -11.70
N ILE A 520 8.88 -2.48 -12.03
CA ILE A 520 9.03 -3.58 -11.08
C ILE A 520 10.35 -3.44 -10.29
N ARG A 521 11.47 -3.17 -10.96
CA ARG A 521 12.80 -3.13 -10.33
C ARG A 521 12.92 -2.02 -9.29
N LEU A 522 12.42 -0.82 -9.56
CA LEU A 522 12.54 0.30 -8.63
C LEU A 522 11.95 -0.03 -7.23
N PRO A 523 10.67 -0.44 -7.09
CA PRO A 523 10.13 -0.92 -5.80
C PRO A 523 10.93 -2.06 -5.16
N LEU A 524 11.41 -3.02 -5.97
CA LEU A 524 12.20 -4.16 -5.47
C LEU A 524 13.53 -3.74 -4.81
N THR A 525 14.09 -2.60 -5.19
CA THR A 525 15.33 -2.10 -4.57
C THR A 525 15.09 -1.58 -3.15
N PHE A 526 13.94 -0.95 -2.90
CA PHE A 526 13.52 -0.63 -1.54
C PHE A 526 13.24 -1.89 -0.71
N TYR A 527 12.71 -2.95 -1.36
CA TYR A 527 12.60 -4.29 -0.77
C TYR A 527 13.95 -5.01 -0.60
N GLY A 528 15.07 -4.38 -0.94
CA GLY A 528 16.40 -4.96 -0.73
C GLY A 528 16.70 -6.15 -1.63
N MET A 529 16.05 -6.27 -2.79
CA MET A 529 16.31 -7.35 -3.74
C MET A 529 17.63 -7.11 -4.48
N GLU A 530 18.40 -8.18 -4.62
CA GLU A 530 19.65 -8.24 -5.39
C GLU A 530 19.57 -9.33 -6.48
N LYS A 531 20.60 -9.42 -7.33
CA LYS A 531 20.75 -10.43 -8.40
C LYS A 531 19.56 -10.46 -9.37
N PHE A 532 19.17 -9.29 -9.85
CA PHE A 532 18.05 -9.15 -10.77
C PHE A 532 18.22 -10.02 -12.03
N GLU A 533 17.12 -10.67 -12.43
CA GLU A 533 17.00 -11.45 -13.65
C GLU A 533 15.61 -11.23 -14.24
N ALA A 534 15.53 -10.88 -15.53
CA ALA A 534 14.28 -10.86 -16.26
C ALA A 534 13.87 -12.28 -16.64
N ALA A 535 12.64 -12.67 -16.29
CA ALA A 535 12.13 -14.02 -16.53
C ALA A 535 10.70 -14.00 -17.05
N TYR A 536 10.34 -15.00 -17.87
CA TYR A 536 9.00 -15.11 -18.42
C TYR A 536 7.99 -15.72 -17.45
N PRO A 537 6.73 -15.24 -17.48
CA PRO A 537 6.27 -14.05 -18.20
C PRO A 537 6.59 -12.75 -17.43
N LYS A 538 7.24 -11.80 -18.12
CA LYS A 538 7.73 -10.47 -17.67
C LYS A 538 7.76 -10.26 -16.14
N SER A 539 8.54 -11.08 -15.45
CA SER A 539 8.78 -11.03 -14.02
C SER A 539 10.24 -10.68 -13.76
N VAL A 540 10.49 -10.06 -12.61
CA VAL A 540 11.84 -9.83 -12.12
C VAL A 540 12.09 -10.81 -10.98
N ARG A 541 13.10 -11.66 -11.15
CA ARG A 541 13.59 -12.57 -10.12
C ARG A 541 14.79 -11.95 -9.42
N GLY A 542 15.01 -12.35 -8.19
CA GLY A 542 16.19 -11.97 -7.43
C GLY A 542 16.21 -12.64 -6.07
N THR A 543 17.12 -12.17 -5.24
CA THR A 543 17.32 -12.68 -3.89
C THR A 543 17.15 -11.56 -2.89
N PHE A 544 16.32 -11.79 -1.89
CA PHE A 544 16.26 -10.98 -0.69
C PHE A 544 17.26 -11.49 0.33
N MET A 545 17.72 -10.57 1.15
CA MET A 545 18.43 -10.86 2.38
C MET A 545 19.74 -11.67 2.23
N GLN A 546 20.40 -11.62 1.08
CA GLN A 546 21.64 -12.37 0.85
C GLN A 546 22.80 -11.73 1.60
N GLY A 547 23.32 -12.34 2.68
CA GLY A 547 24.31 -11.74 3.59
C GLY A 547 23.75 -11.25 4.93
N ALA A 548 22.44 -11.44 5.21
CA ALA A 548 21.88 -11.00 6.51
C ALA A 548 22.48 -11.80 7.66
N PRO A 549 22.52 -11.24 8.88
CA PRO A 549 22.85 -12.01 10.07
C PRO A 549 21.91 -13.21 10.24
N ILE A 550 22.42 -14.33 10.75
CA ILE A 550 21.61 -15.48 11.16
C ILE A 550 21.10 -15.30 12.60
N ALA A 551 20.19 -16.16 13.08
CA ALA A 551 19.64 -16.06 14.43
C ALA A 551 20.72 -15.96 15.54
N GLU A 552 21.83 -16.68 15.38
CA GLU A 552 22.97 -16.64 16.31
C GLU A 552 23.71 -15.30 16.29
N ASP A 553 23.84 -14.68 15.12
CA ASP A 553 24.46 -13.36 14.97
C ASP A 553 23.56 -12.29 15.60
N VAL A 554 22.24 -12.35 15.35
CA VAL A 554 21.25 -11.44 15.94
C VAL A 554 21.33 -11.50 17.47
N ALA A 555 21.31 -12.69 18.07
CA ALA A 555 21.42 -12.86 19.51
C ALA A 555 22.74 -12.27 20.07
N ARG A 556 23.81 -12.29 19.28
CA ARG A 556 25.12 -11.70 19.61
C ARG A 556 25.26 -10.22 19.25
N GLY A 557 24.28 -9.63 18.56
CA GLY A 557 24.30 -8.22 18.13
C GLY A 557 25.24 -7.96 16.95
N ARG A 558 25.40 -8.93 16.04
CA ARG A 558 26.26 -8.84 14.85
C ARG A 558 25.43 -8.58 13.59
N ASP A 559 25.89 -7.69 12.71
CA ASP A 559 25.21 -7.26 11.48
C ASP A 559 25.68 -8.01 10.20
N GLY A 560 25.62 -9.34 10.23
CA GLY A 560 25.79 -10.18 9.03
C GLY A 560 27.07 -9.94 8.21
N ASP A 561 26.97 -10.14 6.90
CA ASP A 561 28.03 -9.93 5.89
C ASP A 561 27.57 -8.99 4.74
N TRP A 562 26.45 -8.26 4.90
CA TRP A 562 25.98 -7.23 3.97
C TRP A 562 26.90 -6.00 3.87
N PRO A 563 26.81 -5.20 2.78
CA PRO A 563 26.26 -5.56 1.46
C PRO A 563 27.26 -6.43 0.67
N PHE A 564 26.83 -6.98 -0.48
CA PHE A 564 27.70 -7.71 -1.42
C PHE A 564 28.44 -8.93 -0.81
N PRO A 565 27.73 -9.91 -0.21
CA PRO A 565 28.38 -11.05 0.44
C PRO A 565 29.21 -11.86 -0.57
N LEU A 566 30.44 -12.18 -0.19
CA LEU A 566 31.33 -13.00 -1.02
C LEU A 566 31.10 -14.49 -0.75
N MET A 567 31.36 -15.34 -1.75
CA MET A 567 31.30 -16.78 -1.58
C MET A 567 32.18 -17.20 -0.39
N PRO A 568 31.65 -18.02 0.55
CA PRO A 568 32.46 -18.62 1.60
C PRO A 568 33.61 -19.41 0.96
N ARG A 569 34.84 -19.22 1.47
CA ARG A 569 35.98 -20.08 1.13
C ARG A 569 36.05 -21.20 2.15
N ASP A 570 36.50 -22.39 1.72
CA ASP A 570 36.58 -23.61 2.54
C ASP A 570 37.14 -23.34 3.95
N GLU A 571 36.25 -23.04 4.89
CA GLU A 571 36.56 -23.11 6.31
C GLU A 571 36.51 -24.60 6.65
N ALA A 572 37.64 -25.13 7.11
CA ALA A 572 37.70 -26.47 7.68
C ALA A 572 36.54 -26.59 8.67
N ALA A 573 35.62 -27.52 8.38
CA ALA A 573 34.41 -27.71 9.14
C ALA A 573 34.76 -27.82 10.63
N GLY A 574 34.36 -26.83 11.42
CA GLY A 574 33.99 -27.14 12.79
C GLY A 574 32.90 -28.19 12.66
N MET A 575 33.19 -29.42 13.09
CA MET A 575 32.18 -30.47 13.26
C MET A 575 31.31 -30.08 14.45
N ASP A 576 30.56 -28.98 14.32
CA ASP A 576 29.53 -28.67 15.28
C ASP A 576 28.44 -29.72 15.11
N GLU A 577 28.34 -30.58 16.11
CA GLU A 577 27.25 -31.53 16.17
C GLU A 577 25.94 -30.78 16.04
N LEU A 578 25.12 -31.36 15.17
CA LEU A 578 23.81 -30.89 14.83
C LEU A 578 23.00 -30.87 16.14
N ALA A 579 22.66 -29.69 16.69
CA ALA A 579 21.99 -29.58 18.00
C ALA A 579 20.69 -30.41 18.03
N PRO A 580 20.40 -31.13 19.13
CA PRO A 580 19.20 -31.96 19.22
C PRO A 580 17.96 -31.09 19.03
N LEU A 581 17.10 -31.49 18.08
CA LEU A 581 15.79 -30.88 17.91
C LEU A 581 14.87 -31.40 19.02
N PRO A 582 13.85 -30.64 19.44
CA PRO A 582 12.83 -31.17 20.33
C PRO A 582 12.25 -32.46 19.73
N ALA A 583 12.09 -33.49 20.56
CA ALA A 583 11.61 -34.80 20.10
C ALA A 583 10.20 -34.66 19.52
N SER A 584 9.97 -35.23 18.33
CA SER A 584 8.63 -35.31 17.76
C SER A 584 7.80 -36.31 18.56
N THR A 585 6.73 -35.83 19.21
CA THR A 585 5.81 -36.67 19.98
C THR A 585 4.53 -37.01 19.21
N ALA A 586 4.39 -36.52 17.97
CA ALA A 586 3.16 -36.64 17.20
C ALA A 586 3.21 -37.79 16.17
N PRO A 587 2.13 -38.57 16.00
CA PRO A 587 1.99 -39.50 14.87
C PRO A 587 1.99 -38.76 13.53
N ASP A 588 2.33 -39.47 12.43
CA ASP A 588 2.33 -38.94 11.05
C ASP A 588 1.08 -38.08 10.81
N PRO A 589 1.23 -36.75 10.63
CA PRO A 589 0.08 -35.85 10.68
C PRO A 589 -0.95 -36.15 9.58
N GLY A 590 -0.58 -36.89 8.53
CA GLY A 590 -1.44 -37.13 7.39
C GLY A 590 -1.88 -35.82 6.73
N ARG A 591 -2.50 -35.89 5.55
CA ARG A 591 -3.19 -34.72 5.00
C ARG A 591 -4.49 -34.53 5.77
N LEU A 592 -4.46 -33.69 6.81
CA LEU A 592 -5.70 -33.20 7.43
C LEU A 592 -6.44 -32.32 6.42
N ALA A 593 -7.50 -32.84 5.82
CA ALA A 593 -8.43 -32.05 5.04
C ALA A 593 -9.11 -31.04 5.99
N ALA A 594 -8.89 -29.75 5.77
CA ALA A 594 -9.44 -28.70 6.62
C ALA A 594 -10.99 -28.68 6.54
N PRO A 595 -11.73 -28.88 7.65
CA PRO A 595 -13.20 -28.90 7.66
C PRO A 595 -13.76 -27.55 7.16
N PRO A 596 -14.77 -27.52 6.26
CA PRO A 596 -15.22 -26.31 5.54
C PRO A 596 -15.54 -25.13 6.48
N ALA A 597 -15.27 -23.91 6.03
CA ALA A 597 -15.65 -22.70 6.77
C ALA A 597 -17.19 -22.56 6.83
N SER A 598 -17.71 -21.98 7.91
CA SER A 598 -19.14 -21.69 8.03
C SER A 598 -19.47 -20.32 7.41
N PRO A 599 -20.59 -20.16 6.67
CA PRO A 599 -21.05 -18.84 6.21
C PRO A 599 -21.28 -17.83 7.33
N ASP A 600 -21.57 -18.33 8.54
CA ASP A 600 -21.84 -17.51 9.74
C ASP A 600 -20.58 -17.24 10.57
N ASP A 601 -19.40 -17.68 10.13
CA ASP A 601 -18.14 -17.37 10.78
C ASP A 601 -17.95 -15.85 10.85
N LEU A 602 -17.70 -15.32 12.05
CA LEU A 602 -17.43 -13.91 12.26
C LEU A 602 -15.97 -13.60 11.94
N LEU A 603 -15.75 -12.79 10.90
CA LEU A 603 -14.45 -12.33 10.46
C LEU A 603 -14.17 -10.93 11.04
N ARG A 604 -12.90 -10.68 11.38
CA ARG A 604 -12.39 -9.33 11.68
C ARG A 604 -11.45 -8.91 10.56
N ILE A 605 -11.80 -7.87 9.81
CA ILE A 605 -11.01 -7.43 8.65
C ILE A 605 -10.54 -5.99 8.85
N ALA A 606 -9.47 -5.59 8.16
CA ALA A 606 -9.02 -4.21 8.20
C ALA A 606 -10.07 -3.27 7.58
N PRO A 607 -10.33 -2.08 8.18
CA PRO A 607 -11.23 -1.08 7.57
C PRO A 607 -10.86 -0.74 6.12
N ALA A 608 -9.57 -0.68 5.80
CA ALA A 608 -9.09 -0.41 4.44
C ALA A 608 -9.39 -1.56 3.46
N GLU A 609 -9.36 -2.82 3.91
CA GLU A 609 -9.75 -3.97 3.06
C GLU A 609 -11.25 -3.92 2.78
N LEU A 610 -12.07 -3.58 3.78
CA LEU A 610 -13.51 -3.36 3.59
C LEU A 610 -13.78 -2.24 2.57
N ALA A 611 -13.15 -1.09 2.74
CA ALA A 611 -13.27 0.04 1.83
C ALA A 611 -12.87 -0.37 0.39
N ARG A 612 -11.72 -1.04 0.23
CA ARG A 612 -11.27 -1.53 -1.09
C ARG A 612 -12.29 -2.48 -1.74
N MET A 613 -12.88 -3.39 -0.96
CA MET A 613 -13.90 -4.32 -1.47
C MET A 613 -15.18 -3.57 -1.90
N ALA A 614 -15.64 -2.61 -1.09
CA ALA A 614 -16.80 -1.78 -1.42
C ALA A 614 -16.54 -0.91 -2.67
N GLN A 615 -15.36 -0.29 -2.77
CA GLN A 615 -14.94 0.48 -3.94
C GLN A 615 -15.00 -0.36 -5.22
N VAL A 616 -14.41 -1.57 -5.20
CA VAL A 616 -14.39 -2.45 -6.37
C VAL A 616 -15.80 -2.89 -6.76
N ALA A 617 -16.67 -3.18 -5.79
CA ALA A 617 -18.07 -3.50 -6.06
C ALA A 617 -18.84 -2.33 -6.67
N LEU A 618 -18.70 -1.12 -6.12
CA LEU A 618 -19.31 0.10 -6.65
C LEU A 618 -18.85 0.40 -8.09
N GLN A 619 -17.54 0.32 -8.34
CA GLN A 619 -16.96 0.56 -9.67
C GLN A 619 -17.45 -0.49 -10.68
N GLY A 620 -17.51 -1.77 -10.29
CA GLY A 620 -18.04 -2.85 -11.12
C GLY A 620 -19.51 -2.69 -11.52
N HIS A 621 -20.26 -1.82 -10.81
CA HIS A 621 -21.65 -1.51 -11.11
C HIS A 621 -21.85 -0.12 -11.75
N GLY A 622 -20.76 0.57 -12.12
CA GLY A 622 -20.81 1.80 -12.93
C GLY A 622 -20.63 3.11 -12.17
N VAL A 623 -20.25 3.06 -10.89
CA VAL A 623 -19.87 4.27 -10.14
C VAL A 623 -18.46 4.71 -10.57
N PRO A 624 -18.23 5.99 -10.92
CA PRO A 624 -16.90 6.50 -11.25
C PRO A 624 -15.88 6.25 -10.13
N LEU A 625 -14.62 5.95 -10.47
CA LEU A 625 -13.59 5.53 -9.52
C LEU A 625 -13.48 6.43 -8.29
N GLY A 626 -13.30 7.74 -8.48
CA GLY A 626 -13.16 8.67 -7.34
C GLY A 626 -14.42 8.77 -6.48
N VAL A 627 -15.60 8.59 -7.08
CA VAL A 627 -16.87 8.58 -6.33
C VAL A 627 -17.00 7.28 -5.52
N ALA A 628 -16.60 6.15 -6.12
CA ALA A 628 -16.57 4.85 -5.47
C ALA A 628 -15.58 4.81 -4.29
N GLU A 629 -14.42 5.46 -4.40
CA GLU A 629 -13.43 5.60 -3.33
C GLU A 629 -14.02 6.33 -2.11
N ASP A 630 -14.66 7.48 -2.32
CA ASP A 630 -15.29 8.23 -1.24
C ASP A 630 -16.46 7.50 -0.59
N ALA A 631 -17.33 6.92 -1.42
CA ALA A 631 -18.49 6.16 -0.97
C ALA A 631 -18.09 4.91 -0.16
N ALA A 632 -17.03 4.23 -0.57
CA ALA A 632 -16.48 3.11 0.17
C ALA A 632 -15.97 3.51 1.57
N GLY A 633 -15.40 4.71 1.71
CA GLY A 633 -15.04 5.28 3.00
C GLY A 633 -16.24 5.43 3.93
N LEU A 634 -17.39 5.87 3.40
CA LEU A 634 -18.65 5.99 4.15
C LEU A 634 -19.15 4.62 4.64
N VAL A 635 -19.13 3.61 3.77
CA VAL A 635 -19.54 2.24 4.12
C VAL A 635 -18.63 1.66 5.20
N ALA A 636 -17.31 1.81 5.06
CA ALA A 636 -16.34 1.33 6.05
C ALA A 636 -16.52 2.02 7.41
N PHE A 637 -16.75 3.34 7.41
CA PHE A 637 -17.04 4.11 8.63
C PHE A 637 -18.32 3.62 9.32
N ALA A 638 -19.42 3.48 8.57
CA ALA A 638 -20.70 3.04 9.12
C ALA A 638 -20.62 1.60 9.67
N GLN A 639 -19.99 0.68 8.95
CA GLN A 639 -19.77 -0.70 9.45
C GLN A 639 -18.91 -0.71 10.71
N ALA A 640 -17.85 0.11 10.77
CA ALA A 640 -17.01 0.24 11.96
C ALA A 640 -17.74 0.86 13.16
N CYS A 641 -18.82 1.60 12.92
CA CYS A 641 -19.73 2.10 13.96
C CYS A 641 -20.78 1.07 14.41
N GLY A 642 -20.78 -0.14 13.84
CA GLY A 642 -21.72 -1.22 14.18
C GLY A 642 -23.03 -1.18 13.40
N GLU A 643 -23.09 -0.42 12.32
CA GLU A 643 -24.25 -0.37 11.42
C GLU A 643 -24.14 -1.46 10.35
N PRO A 644 -25.26 -2.04 9.85
CA PRO A 644 -25.25 -3.07 8.82
C PRO A 644 -25.01 -2.47 7.42
N ALA A 645 -23.90 -1.73 7.26
CA ALA A 645 -23.60 -0.94 6.07
C ALA A 645 -23.23 -1.82 4.86
N VAL A 646 -22.62 -2.99 5.11
CA VAL A 646 -22.30 -3.95 4.04
C VAL A 646 -23.57 -4.55 3.45
N ASP A 647 -24.51 -4.99 4.29
CA ASP A 647 -25.82 -5.49 3.83
C ASP A 647 -26.58 -4.41 3.04
N ALA A 648 -26.63 -3.17 3.55
CA ALA A 648 -27.26 -2.06 2.85
C ALA A 648 -26.63 -1.75 1.49
N LEU A 649 -25.30 -1.85 1.37
CA LEU A 649 -24.61 -1.73 0.07
C LEU A 649 -25.00 -2.87 -0.88
N LEU A 650 -25.00 -4.12 -0.41
CA LEU A 650 -25.35 -5.29 -1.22
C LEU A 650 -26.79 -5.20 -1.73
N ASP A 651 -27.72 -4.74 -0.90
CA ASP A 651 -29.12 -4.49 -1.29
C ASP A 651 -29.22 -3.39 -2.36
N ALA A 652 -28.47 -2.30 -2.22
CA ALA A 652 -28.45 -1.22 -3.19
C ALA A 652 -27.89 -1.64 -4.57
N LEU A 653 -26.87 -2.50 -4.56
CA LEU A 653 -26.29 -3.11 -5.76
C LEU A 653 -27.29 -4.05 -6.45
N ALA A 654 -27.99 -4.90 -5.67
CA ALA A 654 -29.00 -5.82 -6.18
C ALA A 654 -30.26 -5.09 -6.71
N GLY A 655 -30.68 -4.01 -6.05
CA GLY A 655 -31.86 -3.21 -6.40
C GLY A 655 -31.70 -2.25 -7.58
N ALA A 656 -30.60 -2.36 -8.35
CA ALA A 656 -30.27 -1.51 -9.51
C ALA A 656 -30.16 0.01 -9.25
N SER A 657 -30.22 0.46 -7.99
CA SER A 657 -30.04 1.87 -7.61
C SER A 657 -28.60 2.38 -7.81
N ILE A 658 -27.64 1.46 -7.98
CA ILE A 658 -26.22 1.76 -8.26
C ILE A 658 -25.85 1.38 -9.71
N ALA A 659 -26.78 0.88 -10.53
CA ALA A 659 -26.49 0.47 -11.90
C ALA A 659 -26.05 1.65 -12.80
N PRO A 660 -25.32 1.41 -13.91
CA PRO A 660 -24.77 2.48 -14.74
C PRO A 660 -25.85 3.45 -15.26
N ALA A 661 -27.03 2.93 -15.62
CA ALA A 661 -28.17 3.73 -16.05
C ALA A 661 -28.75 4.61 -14.92
N ALA A 662 -28.72 4.17 -13.67
CA ALA A 662 -29.14 4.99 -12.53
C ALA A 662 -28.12 6.10 -12.26
N VAL A 663 -26.83 5.75 -12.17
CA VAL A 663 -25.74 6.70 -11.91
C VAL A 663 -25.66 7.80 -12.96
N ARG A 664 -25.86 7.47 -14.25
CA ARG A 664 -25.85 8.45 -15.35
C ARG A 664 -27.01 9.46 -15.32
N ARG A 665 -28.08 9.21 -14.56
CA ARG A 665 -29.22 10.14 -14.43
C ARG A 665 -28.99 11.21 -13.37
N ILE A 666 -27.96 11.06 -12.53
CA ILE A 666 -27.59 12.05 -11.53
C ILE A 666 -27.20 13.34 -12.23
N ARG A 667 -27.87 14.45 -11.89
CA ARG A 667 -27.58 15.76 -12.48
C ARG A 667 -27.77 16.89 -11.48
N LEU A 668 -26.97 17.94 -11.66
CA LEU A 668 -27.17 19.21 -10.97
C LEU A 668 -28.40 19.90 -11.55
N ALA A 669 -29.49 19.90 -10.80
CA ALA A 669 -30.77 20.46 -11.23
C ALA A 669 -30.87 21.97 -10.99
N GLN A 670 -30.18 22.49 -9.96
CA GLN A 670 -30.25 23.90 -9.59
C GLN A 670 -28.95 24.38 -8.94
N MET A 671 -28.54 25.59 -9.31
CA MET A 671 -27.45 26.33 -8.67
C MET A 671 -27.98 27.38 -7.69
N PRO A 672 -27.15 27.80 -6.70
CA PRO A 672 -27.50 28.89 -5.81
C PRO A 672 -27.79 30.19 -6.57
N SER A 673 -28.87 30.86 -6.19
CA SER A 673 -29.24 32.21 -6.62
C SER A 673 -29.66 33.04 -5.40
N ALA A 674 -29.93 34.34 -5.59
CA ALA A 674 -30.44 35.20 -4.52
C ALA A 674 -31.77 34.67 -3.93
N GLU A 675 -32.62 34.09 -4.77
CA GLU A 675 -33.92 33.53 -4.36
C GLU A 675 -33.80 32.09 -3.83
N ARG A 676 -32.72 31.38 -4.17
CA ARG A 676 -32.51 30.00 -3.77
C ARG A 676 -31.03 29.74 -3.48
N PRO A 677 -30.51 30.11 -2.30
CA PRO A 677 -29.08 30.06 -2.00
C PRO A 677 -28.54 28.64 -1.69
N TRP A 678 -29.03 27.60 -2.38
CA TRP A 678 -28.59 26.21 -2.20
C TRP A 678 -28.48 25.45 -3.52
N HIS A 679 -27.68 24.38 -3.51
CA HIS A 679 -27.53 23.44 -4.62
C HIS A 679 -28.63 22.37 -4.58
N CYS A 680 -29.12 21.95 -5.74
CA CYS A 680 -30.05 20.82 -5.86
C CYS A 680 -29.52 19.79 -6.86
N ILE A 681 -29.36 18.54 -6.42
CA ILE A 681 -29.02 17.39 -7.26
C ILE A 681 -30.27 16.52 -7.42
N GLU A 682 -30.58 16.12 -8.64
CA GLU A 682 -31.56 15.09 -8.93
C GLU A 682 -30.89 13.74 -9.14
N ALA A 683 -31.28 12.73 -8.37
CA ALA A 683 -30.71 11.38 -8.43
C ALA A 683 -31.62 10.36 -9.16
N GLU A 684 -32.91 10.65 -9.33
CA GLU A 684 -33.88 9.80 -10.07
C GLU A 684 -33.85 8.29 -9.70
N GLY A 685 -33.72 7.99 -8.41
CA GLY A 685 -33.66 6.64 -7.87
C GLY A 685 -32.24 6.09 -7.67
N ALA A 686 -31.20 6.85 -8.02
CA ALA A 686 -29.82 6.47 -7.73
C ALA A 686 -29.54 6.54 -6.23
N ALA A 687 -28.80 5.54 -5.71
CA ALA A 687 -28.47 5.46 -4.29
C ALA A 687 -27.68 6.68 -3.82
N ALA A 688 -27.89 7.06 -2.55
CA ALA A 688 -27.27 8.22 -1.95
C ALA A 688 -25.74 8.15 -1.98
N LEU A 689 -25.16 6.95 -1.86
CA LEU A 689 -23.72 6.70 -2.00
C LEU A 689 -23.14 7.18 -3.35
N ALA A 690 -23.91 7.17 -4.44
CA ALA A 690 -23.42 7.53 -5.77
C ALA A 690 -23.38 9.06 -6.04
N CYS A 691 -24.02 9.86 -5.19
CA CYS A 691 -24.11 11.33 -5.34
C CYS A 691 -23.66 12.11 -4.08
N ALA A 692 -23.46 11.42 -2.97
CA ALA A 692 -23.02 11.99 -1.70
C ALA A 692 -21.70 12.79 -1.81
N PRO A 693 -20.65 12.31 -2.51
CA PRO A 693 -19.41 13.09 -2.64
C PRO A 693 -19.63 14.44 -3.34
N GLN A 694 -20.43 14.47 -4.40
CA GLN A 694 -20.76 15.70 -5.13
C GLN A 694 -21.56 16.68 -4.25
N ALA A 695 -22.57 16.18 -3.52
CA ALA A 695 -23.35 17.00 -2.61
C ALA A 695 -22.48 17.58 -1.47
N HIS A 696 -21.56 16.78 -0.93
CA HIS A 696 -20.61 17.21 0.10
C HIS A 696 -19.71 18.33 -0.43
N ASP A 697 -19.09 18.15 -1.59
CA ASP A 697 -18.17 19.13 -2.17
C ASP A 697 -18.83 20.48 -2.46
N LEU A 698 -20.05 20.47 -3.03
CA LEU A 698 -20.79 21.70 -3.32
C LEU A 698 -21.12 22.47 -2.03
N ALA A 699 -21.67 21.78 -1.02
CA ALA A 699 -21.97 22.40 0.26
C ALA A 699 -20.69 22.88 0.97
N LEU A 700 -19.59 22.13 0.89
CA LEU A 700 -18.31 22.50 1.51
C LEU A 700 -17.70 23.73 0.84
N ALA A 701 -17.58 23.74 -0.49
CA ALA A 701 -17.06 24.88 -1.22
C ALA A 701 -17.88 26.16 -0.97
N GLN A 702 -19.21 26.05 -1.00
CA GLN A 702 -20.10 27.17 -0.71
C GLN A 702 -19.92 27.69 0.73
N ALA A 703 -19.83 26.80 1.72
CA ALA A 703 -19.63 27.18 3.12
C ALA A 703 -18.26 27.83 3.36
N LEU A 704 -17.21 27.36 2.69
CA LEU A 704 -15.88 27.95 2.77
C LEU A 704 -15.83 29.35 2.14
N ALA A 705 -16.60 29.60 1.08
CA ALA A 705 -16.68 30.90 0.44
C ALA A 705 -17.57 31.90 1.21
N CYS A 706 -18.79 31.48 1.57
CA CYS A 706 -19.85 32.38 2.03
C CYS A 706 -20.22 32.21 3.52
N GLY A 707 -19.63 31.24 4.22
CA GLY A 707 -19.95 30.92 5.62
C GLY A 707 -21.16 29.99 5.80
N VAL A 708 -21.99 29.80 4.77
CA VAL A 708 -23.09 28.82 4.74
C VAL A 708 -23.06 28.10 3.40
N GLY A 709 -23.21 26.78 3.42
CA GLY A 709 -23.27 25.96 2.21
C GLY A 709 -24.27 24.83 2.33
N LEU A 710 -25.03 24.62 1.26
CA LEU A 710 -26.25 23.81 1.29
C LEU A 710 -26.37 22.98 0.02
N ALA A 711 -26.57 21.68 0.18
CA ALA A 711 -26.86 20.78 -0.91
C ALA A 711 -28.06 19.89 -0.57
N ALA A 712 -29.04 19.87 -1.46
CA ALA A 712 -30.20 19.01 -1.36
C ALA A 712 -30.20 17.99 -2.50
N VAL A 713 -30.48 16.73 -2.17
CA VAL A 713 -30.52 15.62 -3.14
C VAL A 713 -31.90 14.98 -3.11
N ARG A 714 -32.55 14.95 -4.28
CA ARG A 714 -33.90 14.39 -4.46
C ARG A 714 -33.87 13.03 -5.14
N GLY A 715 -34.86 12.20 -4.78
CA GLY A 715 -35.05 10.88 -5.37
C GLY A 715 -33.92 9.91 -5.05
N SER A 716 -33.28 10.02 -3.89
CA SER A 716 -32.09 9.22 -3.56
C SER A 716 -32.28 8.41 -2.26
N PRO A 717 -32.37 7.07 -2.32
CA PRO A 717 -32.50 6.21 -1.14
C PRO A 717 -31.14 5.89 -0.49
N GLY A 718 -31.14 5.42 0.76
CA GLY A 718 -29.94 4.90 1.43
C GLY A 718 -29.05 5.96 2.11
N ALA A 719 -29.62 7.12 2.45
CA ALA A 719 -28.88 8.24 3.01
C ALA A 719 -28.44 8.05 4.48
N GLU A 720 -28.95 7.03 5.17
CA GLU A 720 -28.55 6.67 6.52
C GLU A 720 -27.06 6.35 6.64
N LEU A 721 -26.38 5.93 5.55
CA LEU A 721 -24.95 5.64 5.56
C LEU A 721 -24.06 6.89 5.48
N LEU A 722 -24.64 8.09 5.27
CA LEU A 722 -23.88 9.31 4.96
C LEU A 722 -23.41 10.10 6.19
N LYS A 723 -23.59 9.55 7.40
CA LYS A 723 -23.32 10.24 8.67
C LYS A 723 -21.88 10.73 8.82
N GLU A 724 -20.90 10.11 8.15
CA GLU A 724 -19.52 10.60 8.19
C GLU A 724 -19.36 11.98 7.55
N LEU A 725 -20.21 12.38 6.61
CA LEU A 725 -20.06 13.65 5.87
C LEU A 725 -20.08 14.87 6.79
N VAL A 726 -20.88 14.85 7.86
CA VAL A 726 -20.90 15.95 8.84
C VAL A 726 -19.59 16.03 9.62
N LEU A 727 -18.94 14.88 9.89
CA LEU A 727 -17.60 14.84 10.51
C LEU A 727 -16.53 15.37 9.56
N ARG A 728 -16.65 15.11 8.25
CA ARG A 728 -15.75 15.69 7.24
C ARG A 728 -15.85 17.21 7.26
N ALA A 729 -17.06 17.77 7.28
CA ALA A 729 -17.26 19.23 7.41
C ALA A 729 -16.65 19.79 8.72
N ALA A 730 -16.82 19.10 9.84
CA ALA A 730 -16.27 19.54 11.13
C ALA A 730 -14.73 19.57 11.18
N ARG A 731 -14.05 18.71 10.42
CA ARG A 731 -12.58 18.80 10.23
C ARG A 731 -12.14 20.08 9.54
N HIS A 732 -13.02 20.72 8.76
CA HIS A 732 -12.78 22.04 8.17
C HIS A 732 -13.24 23.20 9.08
N GLY A 733 -13.54 22.93 10.35
CA GLY A 733 -13.99 23.94 11.30
C GLY A 733 -15.44 24.39 11.08
N LEU A 734 -16.27 23.57 10.43
CA LEU A 734 -17.67 23.89 10.12
C LEU A 734 -18.63 23.05 10.96
N VAL A 735 -19.77 23.62 11.37
CA VAL A 735 -20.90 22.84 11.87
C VAL A 735 -21.56 22.14 10.69
N GLY A 736 -21.59 20.80 10.72
CA GLY A 736 -22.19 19.97 9.70
C GLY A 736 -23.52 19.39 10.14
N LEU A 737 -24.55 19.52 9.30
CA LEU A 737 -25.88 18.95 9.49
C LEU A 737 -26.22 18.06 8.29
N LEU A 738 -26.73 16.88 8.58
CA LEU A 738 -27.32 15.96 7.62
C LEU A 738 -28.74 15.65 8.07
N SER A 739 -29.70 15.78 7.16
CA SER A 739 -31.07 15.33 7.39
C SER A 739 -31.54 14.50 6.21
N TRP A 740 -32.15 13.35 6.49
CA TRP A 740 -32.62 12.44 5.44
C TRP A 740 -34.01 11.91 5.72
N HIS A 741 -34.66 11.51 4.63
CA HIS A 741 -35.95 10.84 4.66
C HIS A 741 -36.03 9.82 3.53
N GLY A 742 -36.80 8.76 3.74
CA GLY A 742 -36.86 7.58 2.88
C GLY A 742 -38.25 6.97 2.90
N ALA A 743 -38.57 6.20 1.87
CA ALA A 743 -39.92 5.65 1.66
C ALA A 743 -40.27 4.45 2.57
N GLY A 744 -39.34 3.97 3.40
CA GLY A 744 -39.52 2.79 4.26
C GLY A 744 -40.25 3.08 5.58
N THR A 745 -40.88 2.06 6.16
CA THR A 745 -41.53 2.11 7.49
C THR A 745 -40.55 1.88 8.66
N SER A 746 -39.29 1.56 8.36
CA SER A 746 -38.24 1.37 9.38
C SER A 746 -37.89 2.72 10.04
N CYS A 747 -37.52 2.69 11.32
CA CYS A 747 -37.10 3.90 12.03
C CYS A 747 -35.81 4.51 11.46
N ALA A 748 -35.00 3.75 10.71
CA ALA A 748 -33.77 4.20 10.06
C ALA A 748 -34.01 4.92 8.71
N ALA A 749 -35.22 4.80 8.14
CA ALA A 749 -35.57 5.43 6.87
C ALA A 749 -35.52 6.97 6.91
N GLY A 750 -35.52 7.59 8.08
CA GLY A 750 -35.28 9.02 8.25
C GLY A 750 -34.46 9.32 9.49
N GLY A 751 -33.82 10.48 9.52
CA GLY A 751 -32.94 10.84 10.63
C GLY A 751 -32.28 12.20 10.52
N ASP A 752 -31.48 12.49 11.55
CA ASP A 752 -30.54 13.61 11.57
C ASP A 752 -29.16 13.12 12.00
N ALA A 753 -28.12 13.75 11.47
CA ALA A 753 -26.79 13.75 12.05
C ALA A 753 -26.26 15.18 12.12
N LEU A 754 -25.50 15.44 13.17
CA LEU A 754 -24.89 16.73 13.45
C LEU A 754 -23.45 16.49 13.88
N ALA A 755 -22.54 17.31 13.39
CA ALA A 755 -21.21 17.44 13.95
C ALA A 755 -20.84 18.92 14.11
N CYS A 756 -20.33 19.31 15.26
CA CYS A 756 -19.78 20.65 15.48
C CYS A 756 -18.27 20.56 15.67
N PRO A 757 -17.48 21.51 15.18
CA PRO A 757 -16.06 21.57 15.47
C PRO A 757 -15.87 21.83 16.97
N ASP A 758 -14.91 21.14 17.58
CA ASP A 758 -14.51 21.36 18.97
C ASP A 758 -12.98 21.36 19.09
N ALA A 759 -12.44 21.67 20.27
CA ALA A 759 -11.00 21.65 20.53
C ALA A 759 -10.34 20.26 20.33
N SER A 760 -11.16 19.20 20.19
CA SER A 760 -10.76 17.79 20.06
C SER A 760 -11.18 17.14 18.74
N CYS A 761 -11.39 17.94 17.68
CA CYS A 761 -11.72 17.58 16.30
C CYS A 761 -13.21 17.42 15.91
N ALA A 762 -14.18 17.30 16.84
CA ALA A 762 -15.64 17.52 16.65
C ALA A 762 -16.53 16.81 17.69
N ARG A 763 -17.63 17.41 18.16
CA ARG A 763 -18.75 16.68 18.80
C ARG A 763 -19.69 16.17 17.73
N PHE A 764 -20.16 14.92 17.81
CA PHE A 764 -21.02 14.28 16.82
C PHE A 764 -22.20 13.57 17.48
N ALA A 765 -23.38 13.76 16.91
CA ALA A 765 -24.57 13.03 17.29
C ALA A 765 -25.43 12.65 16.08
N TRP A 766 -26.21 11.58 16.22
CA TRP A 766 -27.24 11.24 15.25
C TRP A 766 -28.44 10.56 15.89
N ARG A 767 -29.59 10.62 15.22
CA ARG A 767 -30.84 9.99 15.66
C ARG A 767 -31.70 9.48 14.50
N PRO A 768 -32.33 8.30 14.64
CA PRO A 768 -33.38 7.86 13.73
C PRO A 768 -34.70 8.56 14.05
N ARG A 769 -35.54 8.83 13.04
CA ARG A 769 -36.92 9.33 13.24
C ARG A 769 -37.79 9.13 12.01
N ARG A 770 -39.11 9.09 12.25
CA ARG A 770 -40.11 8.94 11.17
C ARG A 770 -40.46 10.26 10.48
N ALA A 771 -40.61 11.35 11.23
CA ALA A 771 -40.95 12.66 10.67
C ALA A 771 -39.71 13.37 10.12
N ALA A 772 -39.78 13.91 8.91
CA ALA A 772 -38.74 14.78 8.36
C ALA A 772 -38.57 16.07 9.19
N SER A 773 -37.33 16.58 9.29
CA SER A 773 -37.02 17.89 9.89
C SER A 773 -37.64 19.02 9.09
N ARG A 774 -37.78 20.19 9.74
CA ARG A 774 -37.98 21.45 9.04
C ARG A 774 -36.91 21.72 7.98
N LEU A 775 -35.63 21.47 8.27
CA LEU A 775 -34.52 21.58 7.31
C LEU A 775 -34.77 20.78 6.03
N TYR A 776 -35.10 19.50 6.16
CA TYR A 776 -35.42 18.64 5.01
C TYR A 776 -36.63 19.18 4.24
N ARG A 777 -37.70 19.57 4.93
CA ARG A 777 -38.93 20.05 4.29
C ARG A 777 -38.77 21.42 3.63
N GLN A 778 -38.01 22.34 4.19
CA GLN A 778 -37.84 23.67 3.58
C GLN A 778 -37.07 23.58 2.28
N LEU A 779 -36.01 22.75 2.25
CA LEU A 779 -35.17 22.62 1.06
C LEU A 779 -35.74 21.67 0.00
N LEU A 780 -36.47 20.63 0.38
CA LEU A 780 -37.04 19.65 -0.56
C LEU A 780 -38.56 19.71 -0.72
N GLY A 781 -39.28 20.35 0.20
CA GLY A 781 -40.75 20.48 0.21
C GLY A 781 -41.29 21.84 -0.25
N GLY A 782 -40.43 22.80 -0.61
CA GLY A 782 -40.84 24.02 -1.33
C GLY A 782 -41.38 25.20 -0.49
N ALA A 783 -41.04 25.29 0.80
CA ALA A 783 -41.36 26.46 1.63
C ALA A 783 -40.40 27.65 1.39
N ASP A 784 -40.65 28.81 2.03
CA ASP A 784 -39.73 29.97 2.00
C ASP A 784 -38.41 29.65 2.73
N ALA A 785 -37.50 29.05 1.97
CA ALA A 785 -36.18 28.66 2.44
C ALA A 785 -35.26 29.87 2.59
N VAL A 786 -35.49 31.01 1.92
CA VAL A 786 -34.57 32.17 2.01
C VAL A 786 -34.55 32.74 3.43
N ALA A 787 -35.73 32.95 4.01
CA ALA A 787 -35.83 33.47 5.39
C ALA A 787 -35.19 32.51 6.40
N PHE A 788 -35.47 31.22 6.27
CA PHE A 788 -34.90 30.18 7.13
C PHE A 788 -33.37 30.07 7.00
N LEU A 789 -32.85 30.16 5.78
CA LEU A 789 -31.40 30.09 5.54
C LEU A 789 -30.68 31.36 5.99
N THR A 790 -31.35 32.51 5.90
CA THR A 790 -30.86 33.77 6.48
C THR A 790 -30.70 33.65 7.99
N ASP A 791 -31.65 33.00 8.65
CA ASP A 791 -31.58 32.71 10.08
C ASP A 791 -30.43 31.74 10.42
N MET A 792 -30.24 30.70 9.60
CA MET A 792 -29.09 29.77 9.73
C MET A 792 -27.73 30.46 9.52
N ALA A 793 -27.67 31.51 8.70
CA ALA A 793 -26.48 32.32 8.47
C ALA A 793 -26.25 33.38 9.56
N ASP A 794 -27.28 33.70 10.35
CA ASP A 794 -27.22 34.73 11.40
C ASP A 794 -26.33 34.26 12.56
N ARG A 795 -25.10 34.76 12.54
CA ARG A 795 -24.05 34.48 13.50
C ARG A 795 -24.49 34.61 14.96
N GLY A 796 -25.39 35.54 15.27
CA GLY A 796 -25.86 35.77 16.64
C GLY A 796 -26.92 34.79 17.13
N ARG A 797 -27.54 34.01 16.23
CA ARG A 797 -28.66 33.10 16.53
C ARG A 797 -28.51 31.71 15.90
N GLN A 798 -27.29 31.34 15.49
CA GLN A 798 -27.04 30.06 14.82
C GLN A 798 -27.48 28.86 15.67
N ALA A 799 -27.35 28.94 16.99
CA ALA A 799 -27.74 27.84 17.88
C ALA A 799 -29.26 27.59 17.84
N GLU A 800 -30.05 28.65 17.98
CA GLU A 800 -31.51 28.62 17.88
C GLU A 800 -31.97 28.21 16.48
N ALA A 801 -31.32 28.75 15.44
CA ALA A 801 -31.63 28.43 14.06
C ALA A 801 -31.40 26.93 13.75
N ILE A 802 -30.27 26.36 14.19
CA ILE A 802 -29.98 24.93 14.03
C ILE A 802 -30.98 24.07 14.81
N ALA A 803 -31.32 24.44 16.04
CA ALA A 803 -32.32 23.72 16.83
C ALA A 803 -33.70 23.74 16.13
N ALA A 804 -34.10 24.91 15.60
CA ALA A 804 -35.32 25.06 14.82
C ALA A 804 -35.27 24.25 13.51
N ALA A 805 -34.12 24.22 12.83
CA ALA A 805 -33.87 23.43 11.63
C ALA A 805 -34.13 21.94 11.85
N LEU A 806 -33.66 21.40 12.98
CA LEU A 806 -33.77 19.99 13.33
C LEU A 806 -35.13 19.61 13.93
N ALA A 807 -36.01 20.57 14.26
CA ALA A 807 -37.32 20.31 14.81
C ALA A 807 -38.22 19.50 13.85
N PRO A 808 -39.11 18.63 14.37
CA PRO A 808 -40.08 17.94 13.54
C PRO A 808 -41.04 18.95 12.91
N ALA A 809 -41.37 18.76 11.64
CA ALA A 809 -42.34 19.61 10.97
C ALA A 809 -43.76 19.04 11.11
N SER A 810 -44.77 19.92 11.20
CA SER A 810 -46.16 19.61 11.59
C SER A 810 -47.10 19.25 10.42
N ASP A 811 -46.71 19.52 9.18
CA ASP A 811 -47.53 19.41 7.95
C ASP A 811 -47.41 18.05 7.20
N PRO A 812 -48.26 17.72 6.20
CA PRO A 812 -48.26 16.41 5.51
C PRO A 812 -46.92 16.06 4.81
N PRO A 813 -46.67 14.76 4.52
CA PRO A 813 -45.35 14.25 4.16
C PRO A 813 -44.80 14.77 2.81
N VAL A 814 -43.49 15.03 2.77
CA VAL A 814 -42.73 15.35 1.54
C VAL A 814 -42.67 14.11 0.65
N SER A 815 -42.89 14.29 -0.65
CA SER A 815 -42.92 13.16 -1.60
C SER A 815 -41.50 12.70 -1.95
N GLY A 816 -41.04 11.63 -1.29
CA GLY A 816 -39.97 10.78 -1.82
C GLY A 816 -38.64 10.82 -1.05
N PRO A 817 -37.76 9.83 -1.32
CA PRO A 817 -36.49 9.67 -0.64
C PRO A 817 -35.48 10.76 -1.04
N GLY A 818 -34.61 11.15 -0.12
CA GLY A 818 -33.56 12.13 -0.37
C GLY A 818 -32.79 12.49 0.89
N PHE A 819 -31.89 13.46 0.76
CA PHE A 819 -31.15 14.03 1.89
C PHE A 819 -30.75 15.48 1.65
N VAL A 820 -30.41 16.15 2.75
CA VAL A 820 -29.97 17.53 2.80
C VAL A 820 -28.70 17.63 3.64
N LEU A 821 -27.71 18.33 3.12
CA LEU A 821 -26.49 18.73 3.81
C LEU A 821 -26.51 20.24 4.04
N ALA A 822 -26.21 20.66 5.27
CA ALA A 822 -26.04 22.06 5.61
C ALA A 822 -24.76 22.26 6.43
N TYR A 823 -23.84 23.07 5.92
CA TYR A 823 -22.57 23.38 6.55
C TYR A 823 -22.48 24.86 6.90
N LEU A 824 -22.08 25.17 8.12
CA LEU A 824 -22.13 26.50 8.69
C LEU A 824 -20.79 26.83 9.34
N ARG A 825 -20.24 28.01 9.05
CA ARG A 825 -19.08 28.53 9.77
C ARG A 825 -19.55 29.06 11.13
N PRO A 826 -19.05 28.51 12.25
CA PRO A 826 -19.40 29.02 13.57
C PRO A 826 -18.87 30.45 13.75
N ALA A 827 -19.66 31.31 14.36
CA ALA A 827 -19.29 32.71 14.62
C ALA A 827 -18.32 32.87 15.82
N ASP A 828 -18.43 32.00 16.83
CA ASP A 828 -17.68 32.08 18.08
C ASP A 828 -17.70 30.72 18.84
N ALA A 829 -16.77 30.53 19.77
CA ALA A 829 -16.44 29.23 20.36
C ALA A 829 -17.52 28.60 21.27
N GLY A 830 -18.59 29.33 21.61
CA GLY A 830 -19.67 28.88 22.50
C GLY A 830 -20.86 28.18 21.81
N ILE A 831 -21.03 28.38 20.50
CA ILE A 831 -22.14 27.83 19.70
C ILE A 831 -22.21 26.29 19.77
N PRO A 832 -21.09 25.53 19.72
CA PRO A 832 -21.15 24.07 19.77
C PRO A 832 -21.82 23.52 21.05
N GLY A 833 -21.65 24.16 22.21
CA GLY A 833 -22.30 23.72 23.45
C GLY A 833 -23.81 23.93 23.40
N LEU A 834 -24.22 25.15 23.04
CA LEU A 834 -25.61 25.58 22.97
C LEU A 834 -26.45 24.77 21.97
N VAL A 835 -25.89 24.40 20.80
CA VAL A 835 -26.63 23.63 19.78
C VAL A 835 -27.04 22.26 20.30
N PHE A 836 -26.11 21.52 20.92
CA PHE A 836 -26.41 20.16 21.39
C PHE A 836 -27.35 20.17 22.60
N ASP A 837 -27.24 21.18 23.46
CA ASP A 837 -28.11 21.35 24.63
C ASP A 837 -29.52 21.84 24.22
N ALA A 838 -29.63 22.77 23.27
CA ALA A 838 -30.89 23.25 22.71
C ALA A 838 -31.58 22.19 21.84
N ALA A 839 -30.82 21.31 21.20
CA ALA A 839 -31.33 20.17 20.44
C ALA A 839 -31.64 18.93 21.31
N ALA A 840 -31.68 19.05 22.65
CA ALA A 840 -31.97 17.96 23.58
C ALA A 840 -33.32 17.29 23.28
N GLY A 841 -33.25 16.22 22.48
CA GLY A 841 -34.37 15.46 21.97
C GLY A 841 -33.89 14.13 21.42
N GLY A 842 -33.52 13.22 22.33
CA GLY A 842 -33.34 11.79 22.05
C GLY A 842 -32.27 11.43 21.01
N TRP A 843 -31.06 11.99 21.09
CA TRP A 843 -29.93 11.52 20.27
C TRP A 843 -29.63 10.06 20.59
N ALA A 844 -29.59 9.19 19.56
CA ALA A 844 -29.28 7.77 19.75
C ALA A 844 -27.79 7.54 20.00
N VAL A 845 -26.94 8.41 19.44
CA VAL A 845 -25.51 8.48 19.68
C VAL A 845 -25.14 9.94 19.90
N ASP A 846 -24.35 10.23 20.92
CA ASP A 846 -23.70 11.53 21.17
C ASP A 846 -22.28 11.24 21.66
N ARG A 847 -21.28 11.69 20.89
CA ARG A 847 -19.87 11.43 21.12
C ARG A 847 -19.07 12.72 21.01
N ARG A 848 -18.11 12.90 21.91
CA ARG A 848 -17.14 14.01 21.85
C ARG A 848 -16.00 13.70 20.87
N GLY A 849 -15.26 14.72 20.43
CA GLY A 849 -14.18 14.56 19.47
C GLY A 849 -13.11 13.57 19.92
N GLU A 850 -12.70 13.65 21.19
CA GLU A 850 -11.76 12.69 21.79
C GLU A 850 -12.26 11.24 21.77
N GLU A 851 -13.57 11.01 21.92
CA GLU A 851 -14.15 9.67 21.85
C GLU A 851 -14.15 9.16 20.41
N LEU A 852 -14.51 10.01 19.45
CA LEU A 852 -14.51 9.65 18.02
C LEU A 852 -13.10 9.39 17.50
N GLN A 853 -12.13 10.21 17.91
CA GLN A 853 -10.73 10.00 17.55
C GLN A 853 -10.23 8.69 18.16
N ARG A 854 -10.52 8.44 19.45
CA ARG A 854 -10.20 7.14 20.08
C ARG A 854 -10.82 5.96 19.35
N LEU A 855 -12.05 6.08 18.87
CA LEU A 855 -12.71 5.03 18.08
C LEU A 855 -12.04 4.83 16.72
N ARG A 856 -11.77 5.92 15.99
CA ARG A 856 -11.03 5.89 14.72
C ARG A 856 -9.65 5.27 14.86
N ASP A 857 -8.96 5.56 15.96
CA ASP A 857 -7.65 4.97 16.28
C ASP A 857 -7.76 3.51 16.72
N GLN A 858 -8.91 3.10 17.28
CA GLN A 858 -9.18 1.73 17.71
C GLN A 858 -9.61 0.81 16.55
N TRP A 859 -10.28 1.31 15.52
CA TRP A 859 -10.77 0.44 14.43
C TRP A 859 -9.65 -0.28 13.69
N PRO A 860 -8.53 0.37 13.31
CA PRO A 860 -7.37 -0.34 12.78
C PRO A 860 -6.74 -1.32 13.78
N ARG A 861 -6.99 -1.18 15.10
CA ARG A 861 -6.46 -2.10 16.12
C ARG A 861 -7.38 -3.28 16.42
N ARG A 862 -8.70 -3.14 16.21
CA ARG A 862 -9.72 -4.16 16.53
C ARG A 862 -10.28 -4.87 15.31
N GLY A 863 -10.08 -4.30 14.12
CA GLY A 863 -10.75 -4.71 12.89
C GLY A 863 -12.23 -4.38 12.90
N VAL A 864 -12.85 -4.49 11.73
CA VAL A 864 -14.29 -4.38 11.52
C VAL A 864 -14.87 -5.78 11.40
N ALA A 865 -15.99 -6.02 12.06
CA ALA A 865 -16.65 -7.31 12.09
C ALA A 865 -17.62 -7.47 10.92
N LEU A 866 -17.63 -8.68 10.34
CA LEU A 866 -18.53 -9.10 9.27
C LEU A 866 -18.57 -10.62 9.20
N THR A 867 -19.70 -11.16 8.77
CA THR A 867 -19.87 -12.59 8.50
C THR A 867 -19.09 -12.99 7.26
N ARG A 868 -18.68 -14.26 7.20
CA ARG A 868 -18.09 -14.86 5.98
C ARG A 868 -19.02 -14.69 4.77
N ARG A 869 -20.33 -14.79 4.97
CA ARG A 869 -21.36 -14.54 3.95
C ARG A 869 -21.28 -13.13 3.35
N GLU A 870 -21.23 -12.10 4.19
CA GLU A 870 -21.08 -10.70 3.75
C GLU A 870 -19.78 -10.49 2.98
N PHE A 871 -18.66 -11.01 3.50
CA PHE A 871 -17.35 -10.94 2.84
C PHE A 871 -17.37 -11.55 1.44
N ASP A 872 -17.87 -12.79 1.32
CA ASP A 872 -17.91 -13.51 0.05
C ASP A 872 -18.91 -12.86 -0.92
N ALA A 873 -20.02 -12.31 -0.44
CA ALA A 873 -20.99 -11.59 -1.26
C ALA A 873 -20.40 -10.30 -1.85
N LEU A 874 -19.67 -9.52 -1.04
CA LEU A 874 -19.01 -8.31 -1.50
C LEU A 874 -17.87 -8.62 -2.47
N ALA A 875 -17.11 -9.69 -2.23
CA ALA A 875 -16.10 -10.18 -3.17
C ALA A 875 -16.71 -10.59 -4.52
N ARG A 876 -17.86 -11.27 -4.51
CA ARG A 876 -18.60 -11.63 -5.74
C ARG A 876 -19.12 -10.39 -6.47
N ALA A 877 -19.67 -9.41 -5.77
CA ALA A 877 -20.13 -8.16 -6.37
C ALA A 877 -18.97 -7.41 -7.06
N GLY A 878 -17.78 -7.40 -6.46
CA GLY A 878 -16.57 -6.87 -7.08
C GLY A 878 -16.10 -7.62 -8.34
N GLY A 879 -16.56 -8.87 -8.53
CA GLY A 879 -16.28 -9.68 -9.71
C GLY A 879 -16.81 -9.07 -11.01
N ALA A 880 -17.82 -8.20 -10.96
CA ALA A 880 -18.37 -7.51 -12.12
C ALA A 880 -17.35 -6.61 -12.85
N LEU A 881 -16.28 -6.20 -12.16
CA LEU A 881 -15.19 -5.41 -12.74
C LEU A 881 -14.08 -6.26 -13.39
N LEU A 882 -14.15 -7.59 -13.26
CA LEU A 882 -13.13 -8.50 -13.74
C LEU A 882 -13.50 -9.04 -15.12
N VAL A 883 -12.50 -9.19 -15.98
CA VAL A 883 -12.66 -9.86 -17.28
C VAL A 883 -12.78 -11.37 -17.04
N PRO A 884 -13.84 -12.04 -17.54
CA PRO A 884 -13.94 -13.50 -17.47
C PRO A 884 -12.74 -14.17 -18.17
N LYS A 885 -12.20 -15.24 -17.59
CA LYS A 885 -10.99 -15.92 -18.08
C LYS A 885 -11.17 -16.36 -19.55
N GLU A 886 -12.34 -16.88 -19.85
CA GLU A 886 -12.78 -17.35 -21.16
C GLU A 886 -12.84 -16.23 -22.20
N GLU A 887 -13.00 -14.97 -21.79
CA GLU A 887 -13.12 -13.81 -22.68
C GLU A 887 -11.79 -13.10 -22.94
N GLU A 888 -10.74 -13.39 -22.16
CA GLU A 888 -9.44 -12.69 -22.25
C GLU A 888 -8.82 -12.76 -23.65
N HIS A 889 -9.02 -13.86 -24.38
CA HIS A 889 -8.50 -14.04 -25.74
C HIS A 889 -8.97 -12.95 -26.70
N ARG A 890 -10.14 -12.33 -26.46
CA ARG A 890 -10.69 -11.26 -27.30
C ARG A 890 -9.91 -9.95 -27.15
N LEU A 891 -9.26 -9.76 -26.00
CA LEU A 891 -8.49 -8.56 -25.68
C LEU A 891 -7.03 -8.64 -26.13
N LEU A 892 -6.57 -9.79 -26.61
CA LEU A 892 -5.15 -10.03 -26.88
C LEU A 892 -4.85 -10.05 -28.38
N PRO A 893 -3.58 -9.81 -28.78
CA PRO A 893 -3.13 -10.06 -30.14
C PRO A 893 -3.33 -11.52 -30.56
N GLU A 894 -3.50 -11.79 -31.85
CA GLU A 894 -3.63 -13.16 -32.37
C GLU A 894 -2.41 -14.01 -32.00
N GLY A 895 -2.65 -15.23 -31.50
CA GLY A 895 -1.60 -16.17 -31.09
C GLY A 895 -0.93 -15.87 -29.74
N ALA A 896 -1.35 -14.82 -29.04
CA ALA A 896 -0.83 -14.48 -27.72
C ALA A 896 -1.37 -15.44 -26.63
N ASP A 897 -0.50 -15.98 -25.79
CA ASP A 897 -0.89 -16.79 -24.62
C ASP A 897 -1.35 -15.84 -23.49
N PRO A 898 -2.63 -15.82 -23.10
CA PRO A 898 -3.14 -14.92 -22.05
C PRO A 898 -2.42 -15.02 -20.71
N LEU A 899 -1.80 -16.18 -20.42
CA LEU A 899 -1.04 -16.40 -19.20
C LEU A 899 0.40 -15.87 -19.27
N ARG A 900 0.87 -15.59 -20.48
CA ARG A 900 2.22 -15.07 -20.77
C ARG A 900 2.24 -13.66 -21.31
N THR A 901 1.12 -13.18 -21.84
CA THR A 901 0.96 -11.80 -22.30
C THR A 901 0.81 -10.88 -21.12
N PHE A 902 1.46 -9.74 -21.26
CA PHE A 902 1.49 -8.68 -20.27
C PHE A 902 0.13 -8.04 -20.12
#